data_AF-A0AAE3W9W6-F1
#
_entry.id   AF-A0AAE3W9W6-F1
#
_cell.length_a   1.000
_cell.length_b   1.000
_cell.length_c   1.000
_cell.angle_alpha   90.00
_cell.angle_beta   90.00
_cell.angle_gamma   90.00
#
_symmetry.space_group_name_H-M   'P 1'
#
loop_
_entity.id
_entity.type
_entity.pdbx_description
1 polymer ?
#
loop_
_entity_poly.entity_id
_entity_poly.type
_entity_poly.pdbx_seq_one_letter_code
_entity_poly.pdbx_strand_id
1 'polypeptide(L)'
;MASRQTPDMIYTKVDEAPELASASLLPIIRSFAAAGGIEVETRDISLAGRILSLFTDCLSQDQRVSDDLAELGELVKTPEANVIKLPNISASVPQLEAAVAELQAQGYALPDYPADPQTDEEKEIRARYDRVKGSAVNPVLREGNSDRRAAKAVKEYAKANPHSMGDWSADSPTCVASMPGDDFFSNEKSATITAGQTGNAKIIFTDANGNETKLKGGLNYEEGTIVDATFMSAKALRAFIKQEIASMQPGVLFSVHLKATMMKVSDPIIFGHFVSVYLEDFIAKHGQALDWNPNDGIGDLEAQIAGNADMEADLKAALAARPPMYMVNSDKGITNLHVPSDVIIDASMPAVIRAGGIGRGPDGKPAPTKCCIPDNCYAPVYDETIEYFKANGKLDVTTCGAVSNVGLMAQKAEEYGSHPTTFEVPADGTIRIVLASGEVLHEHAVEKGDIWRSCTVKKLPIEDWIRLGIRRHKATGTSAFWLDANRAHDAELIRYVEPALKEAGLDIPIMAPREATRFTLENMVAGRDVVTITGNVLRDYLTDLFPILELGTSAKMLSIVSLMQGGGLFETGAGGSAPKHVQQLMEENHLRWDSLGEFCALGESFKFLADKGRAKAGVLGAAVEEATQNVLLNGNSPERKVGQNDNRTSHYWFARYWAEALAGQNQDVELAAHFAPMAQALADKEEAILSELMAGQGQSVDLGGYYHGDSDKTAAVMRPSATLNAILG
;
A
#
# COMPACT_ATOMS: atom_id res chain seq x y z
N MET A 1 -29.83 27.52 6.03
CA MET A 1 -28.81 26.95 5.12
C MET A 1 -29.44 25.71 4.53
N ALA A 2 -29.70 25.69 3.22
CA ALA A 2 -30.22 24.48 2.58
C ALA A 2 -29.19 23.36 2.79
N SER A 3 -29.62 22.18 3.26
CA SER A 3 -28.73 21.01 3.33
C SER A 3 -28.24 20.76 1.92
N ARG A 4 -26.94 21.00 1.65
CA ARG A 4 -26.33 20.48 0.42
C ARG A 4 -26.55 18.97 0.46
N GLN A 5 -27.26 18.46 -0.54
CA GLN A 5 -27.46 17.04 -0.72
C GLN A 5 -26.07 16.41 -0.93
N THR A 6 -25.74 15.38 -0.16
CA THR A 6 -24.48 14.65 -0.34
C THR A 6 -24.46 14.09 -1.77
N PRO A 7 -23.39 14.33 -2.56
CA PRO A 7 -23.28 13.78 -3.91
C PRO A 7 -23.37 12.25 -3.90
N ASP A 8 -23.95 11.65 -4.95
CA ASP A 8 -24.02 10.18 -5.04
C ASP A 8 -22.62 9.56 -5.16
N MET A 9 -21.67 10.26 -5.78
CA MET A 9 -20.28 9.80 -5.95
C MET A 9 -19.33 10.99 -5.91
N ILE A 10 -18.22 10.83 -5.17
CA ILE A 10 -17.08 11.76 -5.24
C ILE A 10 -15.93 11.08 -5.96
N TYR A 11 -15.37 11.78 -6.94
CA TYR A 11 -14.18 11.38 -7.66
C TYR A 11 -13.04 12.34 -7.29
N THR A 12 -11.98 11.85 -6.67
CA THR A 12 -10.91 12.74 -6.17
C THR A 12 -10.09 13.34 -7.30
N LYS A 13 -9.91 14.66 -7.27
CA LYS A 13 -8.88 15.37 -8.06
C LYS A 13 -7.54 15.26 -7.32
N VAL A 14 -6.51 14.83 -8.03
CA VAL A 14 -5.22 14.40 -7.45
C VAL A 14 -4.04 15.03 -8.21
N ASP A 15 -2.95 14.29 -8.38
CA ASP A 15 -1.68 14.77 -8.91
C ASP A 15 -1.24 13.93 -10.13
N GLU A 16 -0.38 14.51 -10.97
CA GLU A 16 0.41 13.80 -11.98
C GLU A 16 -0.43 12.89 -12.91
N ALA A 17 -0.02 11.63 -13.14
CA ALA A 17 -0.60 10.78 -14.17
C ALA A 17 -2.08 10.42 -13.94
N PRO A 18 -2.53 10.06 -12.72
CA PRO A 18 -3.95 9.85 -12.46
C PRO A 18 -4.81 11.09 -12.69
N GLU A 19 -4.32 12.30 -12.38
CA GLU A 19 -5.09 13.54 -12.64
C GLU A 19 -5.20 13.80 -14.16
N LEU A 20 -4.14 13.57 -14.91
CA LEU A 20 -4.17 13.65 -16.38
C LEU A 20 -5.14 12.63 -16.97
N ALA A 21 -5.12 11.39 -16.49
CA ALA A 21 -6.08 10.36 -16.89
C ALA A 21 -7.52 10.77 -16.55
N SER A 22 -7.74 11.37 -15.38
CA SER A 22 -9.04 11.90 -14.96
C SER A 22 -9.59 12.96 -15.91
N ALA A 23 -8.74 13.84 -16.46
CA ALA A 23 -9.15 14.82 -17.45
C ALA A 23 -9.71 14.18 -18.74
N SER A 24 -9.36 12.92 -19.03
CA SER A 24 -9.92 12.13 -20.13
C SER A 24 -11.12 11.27 -19.70
N LEU A 25 -11.02 10.57 -18.57
CA LEU A 25 -12.01 9.58 -18.13
C LEU A 25 -13.23 10.19 -17.42
N LEU A 26 -13.06 11.22 -16.59
CA LEU A 26 -14.14 11.78 -15.78
C LEU A 26 -15.32 12.31 -16.62
N PRO A 27 -15.12 12.96 -17.78
CA PRO A 27 -16.22 13.31 -18.67
C PRO A 27 -17.03 12.10 -19.17
N ILE A 28 -16.36 10.98 -19.46
CA ILE A 28 -17.02 9.71 -19.83
C ILE A 28 -17.85 9.22 -18.65
N ILE A 29 -17.27 9.15 -17.45
CA ILE A 29 -17.97 8.71 -16.23
C ILE A 29 -19.22 9.56 -16.00
N ARG A 30 -19.11 10.89 -16.08
CA ARG A 30 -20.24 11.81 -15.88
C ARG A 30 -21.35 11.61 -16.91
N SER A 31 -21.00 11.47 -18.19
CA SER A 31 -21.96 11.21 -19.27
C SER A 31 -22.75 9.93 -19.01
N PHE A 32 -22.06 8.84 -18.66
CA PHE A 32 -22.70 7.55 -18.40
C PHE A 32 -23.50 7.51 -17.09
N ALA A 33 -22.97 8.10 -16.01
CA ALA A 33 -23.63 8.16 -14.71
C ALA A 33 -24.93 9.00 -14.75
N ALA A 34 -24.96 10.07 -15.56
CA ALA A 34 -26.14 10.93 -15.72
C ALA A 34 -27.36 10.16 -16.28
N ALA A 35 -27.15 9.17 -17.15
CA ALA A 35 -28.22 8.30 -17.65
C ALA A 35 -28.89 7.47 -16.53
N GLY A 36 -28.15 7.19 -15.45
CA GLY A 36 -28.63 6.55 -14.23
C GLY A 36 -29.20 7.52 -13.19
N GLY A 37 -29.16 8.83 -13.44
CA GLY A 37 -29.52 9.86 -12.47
C GLY A 37 -28.55 9.95 -11.28
N ILE A 38 -27.27 9.68 -11.51
CA ILE A 38 -26.21 9.65 -10.49
C ILE A 38 -25.34 10.89 -10.66
N GLU A 39 -25.21 11.67 -9.58
CA GLU A 39 -24.35 12.86 -9.55
C GLU A 39 -22.91 12.52 -9.18
N VAL A 40 -21.94 13.01 -9.98
CA VAL A 40 -20.51 12.79 -9.77
C VAL A 40 -19.79 14.12 -9.56
N GLU A 41 -19.46 14.42 -8.30
CA GLU A 41 -18.69 15.59 -7.90
C GLU A 41 -17.19 15.28 -7.74
N THR A 42 -16.38 16.34 -7.66
CA THR A 42 -14.94 16.23 -7.38
C THR A 42 -14.58 16.90 -6.06
N ARG A 43 -13.51 16.43 -5.43
CA ARG A 43 -12.85 17.07 -4.29
C ARG A 43 -11.34 17.10 -4.56
N ASP A 44 -10.73 18.28 -4.43
CA ASP A 44 -9.33 18.53 -4.75
C ASP A 44 -8.43 18.22 -3.55
N ILE A 45 -7.76 17.08 -3.64
CA ILE A 45 -6.78 16.62 -2.66
C ILE A 45 -5.36 16.60 -3.24
N SER A 46 -5.14 17.30 -4.36
CA SER A 46 -3.80 17.50 -4.94
C SER A 46 -2.86 18.17 -3.93
N LEU A 47 -1.56 18.01 -4.13
CA LEU A 47 -0.55 18.70 -3.31
C LEU A 47 -0.76 20.22 -3.36
N ALA A 48 -1.00 20.78 -4.56
CA ALA A 48 -1.27 22.21 -4.72
C ALA A 48 -2.54 22.66 -3.98
N GLY A 49 -3.66 21.96 -4.17
CA GLY A 49 -4.93 22.27 -3.48
C GLY A 49 -4.81 22.24 -1.96
N ARG A 50 -4.11 21.23 -1.41
CA ARG A 50 -3.86 21.11 0.03
C ARG A 50 -2.91 22.18 0.58
N ILE A 51 -1.93 22.64 -0.19
CA ILE A 51 -1.11 23.79 0.20
C ILE A 51 -1.98 25.04 0.26
N LEU A 52 -2.74 25.32 -0.81
CA LEU A 52 -3.56 26.54 -0.90
C LEU A 52 -4.63 26.62 0.20
N SER A 53 -5.23 25.49 0.60
CA SER A 53 -6.27 25.47 1.65
C SER A 53 -5.72 25.82 3.05
N LEU A 54 -4.43 25.61 3.31
CA LEU A 54 -3.79 25.91 4.61
C LEU A 54 -3.27 27.34 4.74
N PHE A 55 -3.12 28.07 3.63
CA PHE A 55 -2.57 29.43 3.59
C PHE A 55 -3.58 30.46 3.06
N THR A 56 -4.89 30.24 3.32
CA THR A 56 -5.96 31.15 2.85
C THR A 56 -5.80 32.59 3.33
N ASP A 57 -5.09 32.82 4.43
CA ASP A 57 -4.66 34.10 4.97
C ASP A 57 -3.65 34.83 4.07
N CYS A 58 -2.87 34.11 3.27
CA CYS A 58 -1.91 34.64 2.30
C CYS A 58 -2.53 34.88 0.90
N LEU A 59 -3.77 34.43 0.67
CA LEU A 59 -4.39 34.41 -0.66
C LEU A 59 -5.45 35.50 -0.82
N SER A 60 -5.55 36.04 -2.05
CA SER A 60 -6.67 36.88 -2.46
C SER A 60 -7.99 36.08 -2.45
N GLN A 61 -9.14 36.77 -2.40
CA GLN A 61 -10.44 36.11 -2.29
C GLN A 61 -10.71 35.11 -3.43
N ASP A 62 -10.27 35.43 -4.65
CA ASP A 62 -10.48 34.58 -5.83
C ASP A 62 -9.48 33.41 -5.93
N GLN A 63 -8.37 33.47 -5.18
CA GLN A 63 -7.36 32.41 -5.10
C GLN A 63 -7.64 31.39 -3.99
N ARG A 64 -8.56 31.70 -3.07
CA ARG A 64 -8.88 30.81 -1.94
C ARG A 64 -9.63 29.58 -2.42
N VAL A 65 -9.19 28.43 -1.95
CA VAL A 65 -9.84 27.13 -2.16
C VAL A 65 -10.39 26.59 -0.85
N SER A 66 -11.35 25.67 -0.92
CA SER A 66 -11.85 24.93 0.24
C SER A 66 -10.82 23.90 0.73
N ASP A 67 -10.91 23.54 2.02
CA ASP A 67 -10.17 22.40 2.56
C ASP A 67 -10.95 21.11 2.29
N ASP A 68 -10.88 20.65 1.04
CA ASP A 68 -11.60 19.47 0.55
C ASP A 68 -11.16 18.18 1.26
N LEU A 69 -9.91 18.11 1.74
CA LEU A 69 -9.45 16.96 2.53
C LEU A 69 -10.13 16.92 3.89
N ALA A 70 -10.30 18.08 4.55
CA ALA A 70 -11.05 18.16 5.80
C ALA A 70 -12.54 17.84 5.58
N GLU A 71 -13.15 18.33 4.50
CA GLU A 71 -14.55 18.00 4.15
C GLU A 71 -14.71 16.49 3.94
N LEU A 72 -13.80 15.87 3.15
CA LEU A 72 -13.81 14.43 2.95
C LEU A 72 -13.59 13.66 4.24
N GLY A 73 -12.75 14.14 5.15
CA GLY A 73 -12.52 13.54 6.47
C GLY A 73 -13.77 13.47 7.34
N GLU A 74 -14.70 14.42 7.18
CA GLU A 74 -16.01 14.36 7.82
C GLU A 74 -16.98 13.47 7.04
N LEU A 75 -16.96 13.55 5.71
CA LEU A 75 -17.83 12.74 4.85
C LEU A 75 -17.59 11.25 5.06
N VAL A 76 -16.34 10.77 5.10
CA VAL A 76 -16.04 9.33 5.24
C VAL A 76 -16.52 8.72 6.57
N LYS A 77 -17.01 9.55 7.50
CA LYS A 77 -17.65 9.14 8.75
C LYS A 77 -19.19 9.08 8.62
N THR A 78 -19.73 9.16 7.41
CA THR A 78 -21.18 9.11 7.15
C THR A 78 -21.56 7.83 6.36
N PRO A 79 -22.79 7.31 6.52
CA PRO A 79 -23.27 6.14 5.78
C PRO A 79 -23.47 6.39 4.28
N GLU A 80 -23.57 7.65 3.85
CA GLU A 80 -23.77 8.06 2.45
C GLU A 80 -22.47 8.20 1.66
N ALA A 81 -21.30 8.18 2.33
CA ALA A 81 -20.02 8.38 1.66
C ALA A 81 -19.79 7.35 0.54
N ASN A 82 -19.51 7.84 -0.65
CA ASN A 82 -19.10 7.04 -1.81
C ASN A 82 -17.97 7.77 -2.53
N VAL A 83 -16.73 7.39 -2.20
CA VAL A 83 -15.54 8.13 -2.64
C VAL A 83 -14.66 7.21 -3.50
N ILE A 84 -14.47 7.57 -4.76
CA ILE A 84 -13.43 6.97 -5.62
C ILE A 84 -12.15 7.77 -5.42
N LYS A 85 -11.13 7.12 -4.87
CA LYS A 85 -9.86 7.72 -4.46
C LYS A 85 -8.73 7.27 -5.39
N LEU A 86 -8.21 8.21 -6.17
CA LEU A 86 -7.08 7.98 -7.06
C LEU A 86 -5.74 8.14 -6.32
N PRO A 87 -4.64 7.53 -6.79
CA PRO A 87 -3.30 7.79 -6.26
C PRO A 87 -2.96 9.27 -6.23
N ASN A 88 -2.32 9.73 -5.15
CA ASN A 88 -1.93 11.13 -4.94
C ASN A 88 -0.50 11.21 -4.38
N ILE A 89 0.11 12.39 -4.46
CA ILE A 89 1.46 12.62 -3.94
C ILE A 89 1.45 12.59 -2.40
N SER A 90 2.29 11.72 -1.84
CA SER A 90 2.77 11.83 -0.45
C SER A 90 4.07 12.62 -0.44
N ALA A 91 3.99 13.94 -0.29
CA ALA A 91 5.07 14.85 -0.70
C ALA A 91 6.35 14.68 0.13
N SER A 92 7.47 14.48 -0.55
CA SER A 92 8.80 14.76 0.01
C SER A 92 9.03 16.28 0.14
N VAL A 93 10.06 16.67 0.90
CA VAL A 93 10.42 18.10 1.01
C VAL A 93 10.73 18.73 -0.36
N PRO A 94 11.52 18.12 -1.25
CA PRO A 94 11.77 18.70 -2.57
C PRO A 94 10.52 18.87 -3.43
N GLN A 95 9.57 17.92 -3.38
CA GLN A 95 8.30 18.05 -4.10
C GLN A 95 7.43 19.16 -3.54
N LEU A 96 7.42 19.33 -2.21
CA LEU A 96 6.72 20.43 -1.56
C LEU A 96 7.31 21.78 -2.01
N GLU A 97 8.63 21.95 -1.93
CA GLU A 97 9.31 23.18 -2.36
C GLU A 97 9.07 23.49 -3.83
N ALA A 98 9.10 22.48 -4.71
CA ALA A 98 8.82 22.65 -6.13
C ALA A 98 7.34 23.07 -6.39
N ALA A 99 6.39 22.49 -5.68
CA ALA A 99 4.98 22.88 -5.77
C ALA A 99 4.74 24.32 -5.26
N VAL A 100 5.39 24.70 -4.17
CA VAL A 100 5.34 26.07 -3.64
C VAL A 100 5.92 27.06 -4.65
N ALA A 101 7.09 26.75 -5.23
CA ALA A 101 7.72 27.60 -6.24
C ALA A 101 6.86 27.76 -7.50
N GLU A 102 6.19 26.69 -7.97
CA GLU A 102 5.26 26.75 -9.09
C GLU A 102 4.06 27.65 -8.78
N LEU A 103 3.44 27.49 -7.61
CA LEU A 103 2.32 28.34 -7.16
C LEU A 103 2.77 29.81 -7.02
N GLN A 104 3.94 30.08 -6.47
CA GLN A 104 4.49 31.43 -6.39
C GLN A 104 4.68 32.05 -7.79
N ALA A 105 5.20 31.28 -8.76
CA ALA A 105 5.33 31.72 -10.14
C ALA A 105 3.99 32.03 -10.82
N GLN A 106 2.91 31.37 -10.37
CA GLN A 106 1.53 31.61 -10.80
C GLN A 106 0.83 32.75 -10.02
N GLY A 107 1.52 33.42 -9.10
CA GLY A 107 1.02 34.60 -8.39
C GLY A 107 0.36 34.32 -7.05
N TYR A 108 0.51 33.12 -6.49
CA TYR A 108 0.08 32.82 -5.11
C TYR A 108 1.17 33.29 -4.14
N ALA A 109 0.85 34.22 -3.25
CA ALA A 109 1.81 34.84 -2.31
C ALA A 109 2.11 33.94 -1.10
N LEU A 110 2.51 32.69 -1.35
CA LEU A 110 2.82 31.69 -0.32
C LEU A 110 4.22 31.92 0.28
N PRO A 111 4.41 31.70 1.59
CA PRO A 111 5.74 31.70 2.19
C PRO A 111 6.55 30.46 1.76
N ASP A 112 7.88 30.58 1.73
CA ASP A 112 8.79 29.47 1.48
C ASP A 112 8.74 28.43 2.61
N TYR A 113 9.20 27.20 2.35
CA TYR A 113 9.35 26.16 3.38
C TYR A 113 10.61 26.42 4.23
N PRO A 114 10.50 26.67 5.55
CA PRO A 114 11.67 26.98 6.37
C PRO A 114 12.31 25.68 6.90
N ALA A 115 13.32 25.18 6.21
CA ALA A 115 13.99 23.91 6.53
C ALA A 115 14.63 23.86 7.94
N ASP A 116 15.04 25.01 8.49
CA ASP A 116 15.56 25.16 9.86
C ASP A 116 14.97 26.43 10.53
N PRO A 117 13.74 26.37 11.07
CA PRO A 117 13.02 27.56 11.51
C PRO A 117 13.63 28.15 12.79
N GLN A 118 14.04 29.41 12.73
CA GLN A 118 14.67 30.14 13.83
C GLN A 118 13.66 30.98 14.62
N THR A 119 12.59 31.41 13.96
CA THR A 119 11.56 32.28 14.53
C THR A 119 10.25 31.52 14.80
N ASP A 120 9.37 32.08 15.63
CA ASP A 120 8.07 31.46 15.90
C ASP A 120 7.15 31.49 14.67
N GLU A 121 7.30 32.49 13.79
CA GLU A 121 6.62 32.56 12.49
C GLU A 121 7.08 31.43 11.56
N GLU A 122 8.39 31.21 11.42
CA GLU A 122 8.91 30.10 10.62
C GLU A 122 8.51 28.73 11.18
N LYS A 123 8.45 28.57 12.50
CA LYS A 123 7.96 27.33 13.13
C LYS A 123 6.49 27.08 12.82
N GLU A 124 5.67 28.13 12.81
CA GLU A 124 4.24 28.06 12.50
C GLU A 124 4.02 27.71 11.01
N ILE A 125 4.75 28.37 10.10
CA ILE A 125 4.73 28.08 8.66
C ILE A 125 5.18 26.64 8.41
N ARG A 126 6.28 26.19 9.04
CA ARG A 126 6.73 24.80 8.95
C ARG A 126 5.66 23.84 9.44
N ALA A 127 5.04 24.13 10.59
CA ALA A 127 4.00 23.27 11.14
C ALA A 127 2.80 23.14 10.18
N ARG A 128 2.40 24.22 9.49
CA ARG A 128 1.38 24.16 8.43
C ARG A 128 1.81 23.26 7.27
N TYR A 129 3.00 23.46 6.72
CA TYR A 129 3.53 22.63 5.63
C TYR A 129 3.73 21.15 6.03
N ASP A 130 4.14 20.90 7.27
CA ASP A 130 4.34 19.56 7.79
C ASP A 130 3.01 18.76 7.88
N ARG A 131 1.85 19.42 7.83
CA ARG A 131 0.53 18.77 7.71
C ARG A 131 0.22 18.27 6.29
N VAL A 132 0.91 18.76 5.25
CA VAL A 132 0.70 18.35 3.85
C VAL A 132 1.79 17.42 3.30
N LYS A 133 2.96 17.38 3.94
CA LYS A 133 4.06 16.47 3.56
C LYS A 133 3.78 15.03 3.99
N GLY A 134 4.38 14.08 3.28
CA GLY A 134 4.20 12.65 3.51
C GLY A 134 2.76 12.19 3.26
N SER A 135 2.37 11.07 3.88
CA SER A 135 1.05 10.46 3.71
C SER A 135 -0.02 11.21 4.51
N ALA A 136 -0.40 12.40 4.05
CA ALA A 136 -1.39 13.26 4.71
C ALA A 136 -2.85 12.84 4.42
N VAL A 137 -3.11 12.29 3.23
CA VAL A 137 -4.49 11.98 2.77
C VAL A 137 -5.02 10.67 3.35
N ASN A 138 -4.26 9.58 3.22
CA ASN A 138 -4.73 8.24 3.59
C ASN A 138 -5.17 8.14 5.07
N PRO A 139 -4.47 8.74 6.06
CA PRO A 139 -4.92 8.71 7.45
C PRO A 139 -6.26 9.41 7.71
N VAL A 140 -6.67 10.34 6.84
CA VAL A 140 -7.95 11.05 6.94
C VAL A 140 -9.07 10.24 6.30
N LEU A 141 -8.82 9.60 5.15
CA LEU A 141 -9.86 8.92 4.39
C LEU A 141 -10.10 7.46 4.85
N ARG A 142 -9.09 6.77 5.38
CA ARG A 142 -9.17 5.35 5.78
C ARG A 142 -9.84 5.16 7.14
N GLU A 143 -11.08 5.62 7.28
CA GLU A 143 -11.97 5.42 8.44
C GLU A 143 -12.73 4.08 8.34
N GLY A 144 -12.00 3.01 7.97
CA GLY A 144 -12.57 1.71 7.67
C GLY A 144 -11.52 0.63 7.46
N ASN A 145 -11.96 -0.62 7.45
CA ASN A 145 -11.09 -1.77 7.22
C ASN A 145 -11.00 -2.13 5.73
N SER A 146 -9.95 -2.86 5.37
CA SER A 146 -9.61 -3.22 4.00
C SER A 146 -10.41 -4.42 3.52
N ASP A 147 -11.03 -4.33 2.33
CA ASP A 147 -11.47 -5.44 1.48
C ASP A 147 -10.66 -5.36 0.17
N ARG A 148 -9.63 -6.21 0.06
CA ARG A 148 -8.74 -6.25 -1.11
C ARG A 148 -8.90 -7.57 -1.85
N ARG A 149 -9.17 -7.49 -3.16
CA ARG A 149 -9.43 -8.66 -4.00
C ARG A 149 -9.15 -8.39 -5.48
N ALA A 150 -8.85 -9.44 -6.23
CA ALA A 150 -8.78 -9.32 -7.69
C ALA A 150 -10.18 -9.03 -8.24
N ALA A 151 -10.29 -8.11 -9.19
CA ALA A 151 -11.52 -8.00 -9.96
C ALA A 151 -11.69 -9.27 -10.80
N LYS A 152 -12.93 -9.74 -10.96
CA LYS A 152 -13.24 -10.96 -11.73
C LYS A 152 -12.66 -10.90 -13.15
N ALA A 153 -12.82 -9.76 -13.81
CA ALA A 153 -12.26 -9.51 -15.15
C ALA A 153 -10.74 -9.74 -15.22
N VAL A 154 -10.00 -9.28 -14.20
CA VAL A 154 -8.54 -9.43 -14.12
C VAL A 154 -8.15 -10.89 -13.88
N LYS A 155 -8.89 -11.60 -13.02
CA LYS A 155 -8.65 -13.03 -12.76
C LYS A 155 -8.91 -13.89 -14.01
N GLU A 156 -10.01 -13.66 -14.70
CA GLU A 156 -10.34 -14.39 -15.94
C GLU A 156 -9.33 -14.10 -17.05
N TYR A 157 -8.85 -12.85 -17.16
CA TYR A 157 -7.74 -12.53 -18.06
C TYR A 157 -6.46 -13.29 -17.70
N ALA A 158 -6.09 -13.37 -16.42
CA ALA A 158 -4.91 -14.10 -15.97
C ALA A 158 -5.03 -15.60 -16.27
N LYS A 159 -6.21 -16.19 -16.13
CA LYS A 159 -6.47 -17.60 -16.52
C LYS A 159 -6.31 -17.81 -18.02
N ALA A 160 -6.83 -16.90 -18.85
CA ALA A 160 -6.73 -16.98 -20.30
C ALA A 160 -5.32 -16.66 -20.84
N ASN A 161 -4.55 -15.85 -20.10
CA ASN A 161 -3.22 -15.37 -20.46
C ASN A 161 -2.25 -15.57 -19.28
N PRO A 162 -1.92 -16.83 -18.92
CA PRO A 162 -1.14 -17.13 -17.73
C PRO A 162 0.26 -16.52 -17.81
N HIS A 163 0.64 -15.81 -16.76
CA HIS A 163 1.99 -15.26 -16.61
C HIS A 163 2.99 -16.36 -16.22
N SER A 164 4.29 -16.05 -16.30
CA SER A 164 5.33 -17.02 -15.94
C SER A 164 5.37 -17.31 -14.43
N MET A 165 5.32 -18.59 -14.08
CA MET A 165 5.63 -19.15 -12.76
C MET A 165 6.88 -20.03 -12.88
N GLY A 166 7.89 -19.76 -12.03
CA GLY A 166 9.12 -20.55 -11.96
C GLY A 166 8.87 -21.94 -11.40
N ASP A 167 9.64 -22.92 -11.87
CA ASP A 167 9.52 -24.29 -11.40
C ASP A 167 10.09 -24.45 -9.99
N TRP A 168 9.42 -25.27 -9.19
CA TRP A 168 9.84 -25.62 -7.84
C TRP A 168 10.31 -27.07 -7.78
N SER A 169 11.43 -27.29 -7.11
CA SER A 169 11.99 -28.62 -6.83
C SER A 169 11.92 -28.90 -5.33
N ALA A 170 11.59 -30.15 -4.97
CA ALA A 170 11.62 -30.62 -3.58
C ALA A 170 13.02 -30.49 -2.94
N ASP A 171 14.08 -30.55 -3.77
CA ASP A 171 15.47 -30.43 -3.33
C ASP A 171 15.97 -28.97 -3.32
N SER A 172 15.10 -27.98 -3.54
CA SER A 172 15.49 -26.56 -3.52
C SER A 172 16.04 -26.18 -2.14
N PRO A 173 17.26 -25.62 -2.05
CA PRO A 173 17.84 -25.22 -0.76
C PRO A 173 17.32 -23.85 -0.29
N THR A 174 16.44 -23.20 -1.05
CA THR A 174 15.79 -21.94 -0.65
C THR A 174 14.96 -22.15 0.60
N CYS A 175 15.11 -21.30 1.62
CA CYS A 175 14.34 -21.37 2.86
C CYS A 175 14.15 -19.98 3.47
N VAL A 176 13.20 -19.87 4.40
CA VAL A 176 13.14 -18.73 5.32
C VAL A 176 13.96 -19.04 6.56
N ALA A 177 14.67 -18.05 7.08
CA ALA A 177 15.35 -18.12 8.37
C ALA A 177 14.83 -17.02 9.29
N SER A 178 14.36 -17.40 10.47
CA SER A 178 13.88 -16.52 11.53
C SER A 178 14.59 -16.82 12.87
N MET A 179 14.49 -15.89 13.82
CA MET A 179 15.11 -16.03 15.14
C MET A 179 14.50 -17.24 15.88
N PRO A 180 15.28 -17.95 16.72
CA PRO A 180 14.75 -19.09 17.50
C PRO A 180 13.97 -18.66 18.75
N GLY A 181 13.90 -17.36 19.05
CA GLY A 181 13.29 -16.77 20.25
C GLY A 181 13.82 -15.35 20.49
N ASP A 182 13.36 -14.71 21.56
CA ASP A 182 13.73 -13.33 21.96
C ASP A 182 13.52 -12.25 20.87
N ASP A 183 12.55 -12.50 19.99
CA ASP A 183 12.04 -11.57 18.99
C ASP A 183 10.72 -10.90 19.45
N PHE A 184 10.09 -10.10 18.58
CA PHE A 184 8.85 -9.43 18.96
C PHE A 184 7.72 -10.42 19.23
N PHE A 185 7.66 -11.52 18.48
CA PHE A 185 6.70 -12.59 18.72
C PHE A 185 6.83 -13.19 20.12
N SER A 186 8.05 -13.61 20.48
CA SER A 186 8.30 -14.37 21.71
C SER A 186 8.15 -13.55 22.99
N ASN A 187 8.40 -12.24 22.90
CA ASN A 187 8.41 -11.33 24.04
C ASN A 187 7.11 -10.55 24.24
N GLU A 188 6.09 -10.80 23.42
CA GLU A 188 4.87 -10.01 23.41
C GLU A 188 4.03 -10.22 24.68
N LYS A 189 3.51 -9.10 25.20
CA LYS A 189 2.46 -9.05 26.21
C LYS A 189 1.33 -8.20 25.66
N SER A 190 0.09 -8.60 25.93
CA SER A 190 -1.11 -7.89 25.48
C SER A 190 -2.19 -7.89 26.54
N ALA A 191 -3.06 -6.88 26.50
CA ALA A 191 -4.24 -6.77 27.34
C ALA A 191 -5.31 -5.89 26.68
N THR A 192 -6.57 -6.28 26.86
CA THR A 192 -7.73 -5.45 26.54
C THR A 192 -8.05 -4.49 27.69
N ILE A 193 -8.10 -3.19 27.42
CA ILE A 193 -8.36 -2.13 28.40
C ILE A 193 -9.80 -2.24 28.94
N THR A 194 -9.92 -2.38 30.26
CA THR A 194 -11.22 -2.38 30.95
C THR A 194 -11.74 -0.95 31.17
N ALA A 195 -13.04 -0.79 31.48
CA ALA A 195 -13.63 0.51 31.80
C ALA A 195 -12.86 1.28 32.90
N GLY A 196 -12.36 0.57 33.93
CA GLY A 196 -11.58 1.16 35.02
C GLY A 196 -10.14 1.56 34.67
N GLN A 197 -9.64 1.09 33.53
CA GLN A 197 -8.28 1.36 33.03
C GLN A 197 -8.26 2.44 31.92
N THR A 198 -9.42 3.03 31.60
CA THR A 198 -9.52 4.08 30.58
C THR A 198 -8.82 5.38 30.98
N GLY A 199 -8.38 6.13 29.98
CA GLY A 199 -7.76 7.44 30.15
C GLY A 199 -6.27 7.47 29.85
N ASN A 200 -5.57 8.42 30.46
CA ASN A 200 -4.19 8.73 30.12
C ASN A 200 -3.23 7.57 30.47
N ALA A 201 -2.21 7.41 29.65
CA ALA A 201 -1.09 6.50 29.88
C ALA A 201 0.25 7.14 29.49
N LYS A 202 1.35 6.54 29.95
CA LYS A 202 2.72 6.94 29.64
C LYS A 202 3.65 5.74 29.56
N ILE A 203 4.73 5.88 28.79
CA ILE A 203 5.79 4.88 28.67
C ILE A 203 7.02 5.41 29.40
N ILE A 204 7.50 4.66 30.38
CA ILE A 204 8.64 5.01 31.23
C ILE A 204 9.73 3.97 31.07
N PHE A 205 10.96 4.42 30.87
CA PHE A 205 12.19 3.63 31.00
C PHE A 205 12.82 3.91 32.37
N THR A 206 13.21 2.86 33.08
CA THR A 206 13.96 2.95 34.34
C THR A 206 15.30 2.24 34.14
N ASP A 207 16.42 2.96 34.30
CA ASP A 207 17.76 2.37 34.19
C ASP A 207 18.13 1.52 35.42
N ALA A 208 19.27 0.83 35.36
CA ALA A 208 19.79 0.02 36.46
C ALA A 208 20.08 0.81 37.77
N ASN A 209 20.20 2.14 37.71
CA ASN A 209 20.39 3.00 38.88
C ASN A 209 19.07 3.53 39.47
N GLY A 210 17.93 3.20 38.84
CA GLY A 210 16.61 3.68 39.23
C GLY A 210 16.23 5.04 38.65
N ASN A 211 16.99 5.58 37.69
CA ASN A 211 16.63 6.84 37.03
C ASN A 211 15.50 6.61 36.03
N GLU A 212 14.42 7.38 36.16
CA GLU A 212 13.28 7.30 35.23
C GLU A 212 13.39 8.31 34.09
N THR A 213 13.21 7.83 32.87
CA THR A 213 13.07 8.61 31.65
C THR A 213 11.70 8.37 31.04
N LYS A 214 10.94 9.44 30.79
CA LYS A 214 9.67 9.34 30.07
C LYS A 214 9.92 9.23 28.56
N LEU A 215 9.79 8.03 28.01
CA LEU A 215 9.91 7.78 26.57
C LEU A 215 8.71 8.35 25.80
N LYS A 216 7.49 8.22 26.35
CA LYS A 216 6.27 8.76 25.74
C LYS A 216 5.24 9.20 26.79
N GLY A 217 4.61 10.33 26.55
CA GLY A 217 3.40 10.75 27.25
C GLY A 217 2.28 11.11 26.28
N GLY A 218 1.14 11.55 26.81
CA GLY A 218 -0.02 11.94 25.99
C GLY A 218 -0.70 10.76 25.29
N LEU A 219 -0.47 9.53 25.77
CA LEU A 219 -1.25 8.37 25.34
C LEU A 219 -2.60 8.41 26.06
N ASN A 220 -3.64 8.00 25.37
CA ASN A 220 -4.98 7.89 25.95
C ASN A 220 -5.63 6.62 25.41
N TYR A 221 -6.10 5.77 26.33
CA TYR A 221 -6.72 4.50 25.99
C TYR A 221 -8.21 4.50 26.26
N GLU A 222 -8.97 3.96 25.31
CA GLU A 222 -10.42 3.79 25.37
C GLU A 222 -10.76 2.36 25.82
N GLU A 223 -11.93 2.15 26.39
CA GLU A 223 -12.40 0.83 26.79
C GLU A 223 -12.44 -0.14 25.59
N GLY A 224 -11.93 -1.35 25.79
CA GLY A 224 -11.84 -2.36 24.75
C GLY A 224 -10.73 -2.11 23.72
N THR A 225 -9.85 -1.15 23.94
CA THR A 225 -8.60 -1.05 23.17
C THR A 225 -7.69 -2.20 23.58
N ILE A 226 -7.15 -2.95 22.63
CA ILE A 226 -6.06 -3.89 22.88
C ILE A 226 -4.76 -3.10 22.84
N VAL A 227 -3.93 -3.27 23.87
CA VAL A 227 -2.62 -2.61 23.99
C VAL A 227 -1.55 -3.67 24.18
N ASP A 228 -0.57 -3.66 23.30
CA ASP A 228 0.52 -4.63 23.28
C ASP A 228 1.84 -3.95 23.61
N ALA A 229 2.76 -4.71 24.19
CA ALA A 229 4.15 -4.31 24.40
C ALA A 229 5.07 -5.51 24.13
N THR A 230 6.17 -5.27 23.45
CA THR A 230 7.15 -6.30 23.10
C THR A 230 8.53 -5.70 22.84
N PHE A 231 9.55 -6.54 22.71
CA PHE A 231 10.88 -6.13 22.28
C PHE A 231 11.59 -7.21 21.48
N MET A 232 12.50 -6.80 20.60
CA MET A 232 13.47 -7.68 19.94
C MET A 232 14.83 -7.50 20.61
N SER A 233 15.42 -8.60 21.10
CA SER A 233 16.74 -8.56 21.71
C SER A 233 17.82 -8.32 20.65
N ALA A 234 18.58 -7.24 20.80
CA ALA A 234 19.69 -6.95 19.89
C ALA A 234 20.78 -8.02 19.97
N LYS A 235 21.01 -8.57 21.15
CA LYS A 235 21.96 -9.66 21.37
C LYS A 235 21.53 -10.93 20.65
N ALA A 236 20.27 -11.34 20.79
CA ALA A 236 19.73 -12.51 20.11
C ALA A 236 19.72 -12.33 18.58
N LEU A 237 19.30 -11.16 18.11
CA LEU A 237 19.32 -10.80 16.68
C LEU A 237 20.74 -10.91 16.10
N ARG A 238 21.74 -10.31 16.74
CA ARG A 238 23.13 -10.39 16.27
C ARG A 238 23.67 -11.83 16.28
N ALA A 239 23.32 -12.63 17.28
CA ALA A 239 23.71 -14.04 17.33
C ALA A 239 23.08 -14.84 16.18
N PHE A 240 21.79 -14.64 15.92
CA PHE A 240 21.08 -15.22 14.78
C PHE A 240 21.75 -14.85 13.45
N ILE A 241 22.03 -13.57 13.22
CA ILE A 241 22.67 -13.11 11.96
C ILE A 241 24.04 -13.80 11.77
N LYS A 242 24.87 -13.86 12.81
CA LYS A 242 26.18 -14.54 12.75
C LYS A 242 26.03 -16.02 12.41
N GLN A 243 25.06 -16.70 13.03
CA GLN A 243 24.76 -18.10 12.77
C GLN A 243 24.30 -18.32 11.32
N GLU A 244 23.41 -17.48 10.81
CA GLU A 244 22.88 -17.63 9.45
C GLU A 244 23.92 -17.36 8.36
N ILE A 245 24.82 -16.39 8.58
CA ILE A 245 25.98 -16.16 7.70
C ILE A 245 26.91 -17.38 7.73
N ALA A 246 27.19 -17.93 8.92
CA ALA A 246 28.11 -19.06 9.07
C ALA A 246 27.54 -20.38 8.51
N SER A 247 26.21 -20.55 8.49
CA SER A 247 25.53 -21.77 8.02
C SER A 247 25.14 -21.72 6.53
N MET A 248 25.61 -20.73 5.77
CA MET A 248 25.31 -20.60 4.34
C MET A 248 25.85 -21.79 3.54
N GLN A 249 24.98 -22.41 2.75
CA GLN A 249 25.36 -23.47 1.82
C GLN A 249 26.06 -22.87 0.57
N PRO A 250 27.05 -23.56 -0.02
CA PRO A 250 27.65 -23.13 -1.28
C PRO A 250 26.60 -22.96 -2.39
N GLY A 251 26.63 -21.81 -3.08
CA GLY A 251 25.72 -21.51 -4.18
C GLY A 251 24.35 -20.98 -3.78
N VAL A 252 24.08 -20.78 -2.48
CA VAL A 252 22.88 -20.11 -1.98
C VAL A 252 23.18 -18.64 -1.66
N LEU A 253 22.25 -17.76 -2.01
CA LEU A 253 22.36 -16.32 -1.75
C LEU A 253 21.85 -15.99 -0.34
N PHE A 254 22.58 -15.16 0.39
CA PHE A 254 22.08 -14.56 1.63
C PHE A 254 21.19 -13.36 1.29
N SER A 255 20.00 -13.26 1.91
CA SER A 255 19.12 -12.11 1.75
C SER A 255 18.42 -11.73 3.05
N VAL A 256 17.98 -10.48 3.11
CA VAL A 256 17.28 -9.87 4.25
C VAL A 256 16.04 -9.18 3.71
N HIS A 257 14.89 -9.51 4.28
CA HIS A 257 13.60 -9.02 3.82
C HIS A 257 12.90 -8.29 4.97
N LEU A 258 12.82 -6.95 4.87
CA LEU A 258 12.26 -6.05 5.89
C LEU A 258 11.32 -5.04 5.24
N LYS A 259 10.73 -4.13 6.03
CA LYS A 259 9.83 -3.08 5.55
C LYS A 259 10.26 -1.68 5.99
N ALA A 260 11.55 -1.35 5.77
CA ALA A 260 12.23 -0.16 6.31
C ALA A 260 11.51 1.18 6.08
N THR A 261 10.87 1.39 4.92
CA THR A 261 10.16 2.65 4.65
C THR A 261 8.91 2.83 5.50
N MET A 262 8.14 1.74 5.71
CA MET A 262 6.90 1.79 6.48
C MET A 262 7.20 1.69 7.97
N MET A 263 8.02 0.71 8.36
CA MET A 263 8.48 0.49 9.73
C MET A 263 9.71 1.35 10.04
N LYS A 264 9.58 2.66 9.80
CA LYS A 264 10.67 3.66 9.76
C LYS A 264 11.53 3.83 11.03
N VAL A 265 11.22 3.12 12.11
CA VAL A 265 12.01 3.12 13.36
C VAL A 265 12.65 1.75 13.54
N SER A 266 11.86 0.69 13.67
CA SER A 266 12.38 -0.66 13.96
C SER A 266 13.27 -1.21 12.84
N ASP A 267 12.77 -1.17 11.61
CA ASP A 267 13.37 -1.95 10.52
C ASP A 267 14.71 -1.39 10.04
N PRO A 268 14.94 -0.06 9.98
CA PRO A 268 16.28 0.48 9.77
C PRO A 268 17.30 0.03 10.83
N ILE A 269 16.89 -0.10 12.10
CA ILE A 269 17.78 -0.58 13.18
C ILE A 269 18.08 -2.07 12.99
N ILE A 270 17.06 -2.90 12.70
CA ILE A 270 17.24 -4.33 12.39
C ILE A 270 18.18 -4.49 11.19
N PHE A 271 17.97 -3.71 10.12
CA PHE A 271 18.83 -3.69 8.95
C PHE A 271 20.28 -3.31 9.30
N GLY A 272 20.47 -2.28 10.13
CA GLY A 272 21.78 -1.87 10.63
C GLY A 272 22.50 -2.96 11.40
N HIS A 273 21.80 -3.83 12.14
CA HIS A 273 22.40 -5.02 12.75
C HIS A 273 22.91 -6.01 11.71
N PHE A 274 22.17 -6.26 10.61
CA PHE A 274 22.66 -7.10 9.51
C PHE A 274 23.91 -6.51 8.87
N VAL A 275 23.87 -5.23 8.51
CA VAL A 275 25.01 -4.49 7.93
C VAL A 275 26.22 -4.57 8.86
N SER A 276 26.04 -4.26 10.14
CA SER A 276 27.12 -4.23 11.13
C SER A 276 27.76 -5.60 11.37
N VAL A 277 26.96 -6.66 11.38
CA VAL A 277 27.48 -8.03 11.55
C VAL A 277 28.17 -8.49 10.27
N TYR A 278 27.62 -8.18 9.10
CA TYR A 278 28.21 -8.55 7.82
C TYR A 278 29.58 -7.86 7.60
N LEU A 279 29.72 -6.62 8.06
CA LEU A 279 30.94 -5.81 7.96
C LEU A 279 31.76 -5.72 9.27
N GLU A 280 31.59 -6.68 10.20
CA GLU A 280 32.21 -6.61 11.54
C GLU A 280 33.73 -6.39 11.49
N ASP A 281 34.44 -7.06 10.57
CA ASP A 281 35.90 -6.93 10.41
C ASP A 281 36.32 -5.55 9.87
N PHE A 282 35.54 -4.97 8.96
CA PHE A 282 35.78 -3.63 8.43
C PHE A 282 35.54 -2.57 9.51
N ILE A 283 34.42 -2.68 10.24
CA ILE A 283 34.06 -1.75 11.32
C ILE A 283 35.10 -1.82 12.45
N ALA A 284 35.59 -3.01 12.81
CA ALA A 284 36.63 -3.16 13.81
C ALA A 284 37.93 -2.44 13.42
N LYS A 285 38.26 -2.38 12.13
CA LYS A 285 39.46 -1.72 11.61
C LYS A 285 39.29 -0.20 11.43
N HIS A 286 38.15 0.24 10.89
CA HIS A 286 37.96 1.62 10.40
C HIS A 286 36.84 2.40 11.09
N GLY A 287 35.94 1.75 11.81
CA GLY A 287 34.68 2.35 12.27
C GLY A 287 34.84 3.57 13.18
N GLN A 288 35.91 3.66 13.97
CA GLN A 288 36.16 4.84 14.82
C GLN A 288 36.51 6.11 14.04
N ALA A 289 36.96 5.97 12.78
CA ALA A 289 37.32 7.08 11.91
C ALA A 289 36.15 7.53 11.01
N LEU A 290 35.01 6.86 11.10
CA LEU A 290 33.83 7.09 10.27
C LEU A 290 32.69 7.67 11.11
N ASP A 291 32.00 8.65 10.55
CA ASP A 291 30.71 9.12 11.05
C ASP A 291 29.62 8.45 10.21
N TRP A 292 29.53 7.13 10.32
CA TRP A 292 28.65 6.28 9.52
C TRP A 292 27.63 5.59 10.41
N ASN A 293 26.37 5.59 9.99
CA ASN A 293 25.31 4.82 10.62
C ASN A 293 24.98 3.57 9.79
N PRO A 294 25.18 2.35 10.32
CA PRO A 294 24.85 1.12 9.61
C PRO A 294 23.39 1.01 9.16
N ASN A 295 22.47 1.75 9.80
CA ASN A 295 21.06 1.79 9.41
C ASN A 295 20.85 2.38 8.01
N ASP A 296 21.78 3.23 7.55
CA ASP A 296 21.73 3.89 6.23
C ASP A 296 22.31 2.99 5.11
N GLY A 297 22.94 1.88 5.48
CA GLY A 297 23.40 0.84 4.56
C GLY A 297 24.78 1.06 3.96
N ILE A 298 25.21 0.09 3.14
CA ILE A 298 26.55 0.04 2.55
C ILE A 298 26.74 1.15 1.52
N GLY A 299 25.68 1.57 0.81
CA GLY A 299 25.80 2.65 -0.17
C GLY A 299 26.19 3.99 0.45
N ASP A 300 25.72 4.27 1.67
CA ASP A 300 26.13 5.46 2.42
C ASP A 300 27.60 5.38 2.86
N LEU A 301 28.04 4.20 3.35
CA LEU A 301 29.44 3.95 3.66
C LEU A 301 30.36 4.17 2.46
N GLU A 302 29.99 3.62 1.30
CA GLU A 302 30.74 3.77 0.05
C GLU A 302 30.88 5.25 -0.36
N ALA A 303 29.82 6.04 -0.19
CA ALA A 303 29.86 7.47 -0.45
C ALA A 303 30.82 8.21 0.50
N GLN A 304 30.86 7.81 1.77
CA GLN A 304 31.72 8.45 2.77
C GLN A 304 33.21 8.11 2.60
N ILE A 305 33.54 6.88 2.17
CA ILE A 305 34.93 6.46 1.98
C ILE A 305 35.48 6.74 0.58
N ALA A 306 34.65 7.29 -0.33
CA ALA A 306 35.04 7.52 -1.72
C ALA A 306 36.35 8.33 -1.82
N GLY A 307 37.32 7.77 -2.54
CA GLY A 307 38.67 8.33 -2.70
C GLY A 307 39.67 7.91 -1.63
N ASN A 308 39.27 7.13 -0.63
CA ASN A 308 40.16 6.49 0.34
C ASN A 308 40.47 5.04 -0.11
N ALA A 309 41.52 4.88 -0.91
CA ALA A 309 41.87 3.60 -1.53
C ALA A 309 42.08 2.45 -0.53
N ASP A 310 42.59 2.74 0.68
CA ASP A 310 42.82 1.71 1.70
C ASP A 310 41.48 1.20 2.27
N MET A 311 40.56 2.11 2.63
CA MET A 311 39.23 1.75 3.12
C MET A 311 38.39 1.07 2.02
N GLU A 312 38.44 1.55 0.77
CA GLU A 312 37.75 0.92 -0.35
C GLU A 312 38.24 -0.52 -0.59
N ALA A 313 39.57 -0.74 -0.53
CA ALA A 313 40.15 -2.07 -0.68
C ALA A 313 39.76 -3.00 0.49
N ASP A 314 39.76 -2.50 1.71
CA ASP A 314 39.35 -3.26 2.90
C ASP A 314 37.85 -3.60 2.88
N LEU A 315 36.98 -2.68 2.47
CA LEU A 315 35.54 -2.95 2.30
C LEU A 315 35.31 -4.03 1.25
N LYS A 316 35.97 -3.92 0.10
CA LYS A 316 35.91 -4.95 -0.95
C LYS A 316 36.37 -6.31 -0.45
N ALA A 317 37.45 -6.36 0.33
CA ALA A 317 37.94 -7.59 0.93
C ALA A 317 36.95 -8.18 1.95
N ALA A 318 36.34 -7.33 2.79
CA ALA A 318 35.33 -7.74 3.76
C ALA A 318 34.10 -8.34 3.07
N LEU A 319 33.60 -7.71 2.00
CA LEU A 319 32.48 -8.22 1.21
C LEU A 319 32.82 -9.54 0.51
N ALA A 320 34.03 -9.66 -0.06
CA ALA A 320 34.48 -10.89 -0.73
C ALA A 320 34.70 -12.06 0.23
N ALA A 321 34.94 -11.80 1.51
CA ALA A 321 35.10 -12.83 2.55
C ALA A 321 33.76 -13.38 3.08
N ARG A 322 32.63 -12.82 2.65
CA ARG A 322 31.29 -13.22 3.10
C ARG A 322 30.54 -14.04 2.03
N PRO A 323 29.49 -14.78 2.41
CA PRO A 323 28.65 -15.51 1.46
C PRO A 323 28.04 -14.59 0.40
N PRO A 324 27.83 -15.07 -0.83
CA PRO A 324 27.25 -14.26 -1.90
C PRO A 324 25.85 -13.78 -1.50
N MET A 325 25.53 -12.54 -1.88
CA MET A 325 24.29 -11.87 -1.49
C MET A 325 23.30 -11.83 -2.65
N TYR A 326 22.02 -11.78 -2.31
CA TYR A 326 20.96 -11.37 -3.23
C TYR A 326 21.23 -9.95 -3.75
N MET A 327 21.14 -9.76 -5.06
CA MET A 327 21.44 -8.49 -5.73
C MET A 327 20.17 -7.76 -6.13
N VAL A 328 20.13 -6.46 -5.84
CA VAL A 328 19.14 -5.52 -6.38
C VAL A 328 19.50 -5.17 -7.82
N ASN A 329 20.79 -4.93 -8.08
CA ASN A 329 21.32 -4.69 -9.41
C ASN A 329 22.77 -5.22 -9.53
N SER A 330 22.93 -6.40 -10.14
CA SER A 330 24.24 -7.04 -10.31
C SER A 330 25.19 -6.23 -11.19
N ASP A 331 24.71 -5.57 -12.24
CA ASP A 331 25.55 -4.81 -13.17
C ASP A 331 26.20 -3.58 -12.51
N LYS A 332 25.54 -3.05 -11.48
CA LYS A 332 26.03 -1.92 -10.67
C LYS A 332 26.62 -2.35 -9.34
N GLY A 333 26.66 -3.65 -9.04
CA GLY A 333 27.14 -4.15 -7.75
C GLY A 333 26.22 -3.85 -6.55
N ILE A 334 24.98 -3.42 -6.76
CA ILE A 334 24.04 -3.06 -5.69
C ILE A 334 23.45 -4.33 -5.05
N THR A 335 23.82 -4.57 -3.80
CA THR A 335 23.41 -5.73 -3.00
C THR A 335 22.17 -5.43 -2.14
N ASN A 336 21.59 -6.47 -1.54
CA ASN A 336 20.51 -6.37 -0.55
C ASN A 336 20.83 -5.43 0.63
N LEU A 337 22.10 -5.26 1.00
CA LEU A 337 22.52 -4.43 2.14
C LEU A 337 22.97 -3.01 1.76
N HIS A 338 22.81 -2.60 0.49
CA HIS A 338 23.19 -1.25 0.06
C HIS A 338 22.25 -0.16 0.58
N VAL A 339 20.94 -0.37 0.43
CA VAL A 339 19.91 0.60 0.82
C VAL A 339 18.79 -0.16 1.55
N PRO A 340 18.38 0.27 2.76
CA PRO A 340 17.42 -0.47 3.58
C PRO A 340 16.03 -0.63 2.94
N SER A 341 15.66 0.27 2.01
CA SER A 341 14.36 0.27 1.34
C SER A 341 14.33 -0.45 -0.01
N ASP A 342 15.45 -0.98 -0.51
CA ASP A 342 15.47 -1.59 -1.85
C ASP A 342 14.78 -2.96 -1.89
N VAL A 343 14.90 -3.75 -0.81
CA VAL A 343 14.32 -5.10 -0.69
C VAL A 343 13.22 -5.09 0.36
N ILE A 344 11.99 -4.86 -0.10
CA ILE A 344 10.80 -4.73 0.76
C ILE A 344 10.08 -6.09 0.83
N ILE A 345 9.88 -6.64 2.03
CA ILE A 345 9.44 -8.04 2.27
C ILE A 345 8.18 -8.45 1.50
N ASP A 346 7.14 -7.62 1.51
CA ASP A 346 5.85 -7.87 0.85
C ASP A 346 5.96 -7.96 -0.68
N ALA A 347 6.93 -7.28 -1.30
CA ALA A 347 7.16 -7.39 -2.74
C ALA A 347 8.24 -8.43 -3.08
N SER A 348 9.32 -8.46 -2.30
CA SER A 348 10.50 -9.28 -2.56
C SER A 348 10.26 -10.77 -2.30
N MET A 349 9.54 -11.13 -1.22
CA MET A 349 9.26 -12.54 -0.93
C MET A 349 8.35 -13.16 -2.00
N PRO A 350 7.21 -12.56 -2.40
CA PRO A 350 6.42 -13.09 -3.51
C PRO A 350 7.18 -13.15 -4.83
N ALA A 351 8.07 -12.19 -5.11
CA ALA A 351 8.90 -12.22 -6.31
C ALA A 351 9.87 -13.43 -6.32
N VAL A 352 10.55 -13.69 -5.20
CA VAL A 352 11.40 -14.88 -5.03
C VAL A 352 10.58 -16.16 -5.15
N ILE A 353 9.41 -16.20 -4.50
CA ILE A 353 8.53 -17.39 -4.51
C ILE A 353 8.01 -17.68 -5.93
N ARG A 354 7.50 -16.66 -6.62
CA ARG A 354 7.05 -16.74 -8.01
C ARG A 354 8.16 -17.20 -8.95
N ALA A 355 9.40 -16.82 -8.69
CA ALA A 355 10.57 -17.20 -9.48
C ALA A 355 11.05 -18.64 -9.24
N GLY A 356 10.37 -19.45 -8.41
CA GLY A 356 10.81 -20.81 -8.07
C GLY A 356 11.77 -20.86 -6.88
N GLY A 357 11.74 -19.83 -6.02
CA GLY A 357 12.69 -19.67 -4.93
C GLY A 357 14.04 -19.13 -5.38
N ILE A 358 14.09 -18.41 -6.51
CA ILE A 358 15.33 -18.00 -7.18
C ILE A 358 15.53 -16.49 -7.11
N GLY A 359 16.68 -16.06 -6.62
CA GLY A 359 17.18 -14.70 -6.65
C GLY A 359 18.25 -14.47 -7.72
N ARG A 360 18.85 -13.28 -7.74
CA ARG A 360 19.97 -12.92 -8.63
C ARG A 360 21.25 -12.73 -7.81
N GLY A 361 22.30 -13.46 -8.18
CA GLY A 361 23.60 -13.38 -7.51
C GLY A 361 24.51 -12.28 -8.07
N PRO A 362 25.70 -12.09 -7.48
CA PRO A 362 26.67 -11.07 -7.92
C PRO A 362 27.14 -11.21 -9.37
N ASP A 363 27.08 -12.40 -9.95
CA ASP A 363 27.41 -12.68 -11.35
C ASP A 363 26.21 -12.53 -12.31
N GLY A 364 25.09 -12.00 -11.81
CA GLY A 364 23.83 -11.85 -12.55
C GLY A 364 23.05 -13.15 -12.76
N LYS A 365 23.57 -14.29 -12.29
CA LYS A 365 22.94 -15.61 -12.51
C LYS A 365 21.86 -15.92 -11.48
N PRO A 366 20.87 -16.75 -11.86
CA PRO A 366 19.87 -17.26 -10.93
C PRO A 366 20.50 -18.17 -9.88
N ALA A 367 20.12 -18.02 -8.61
CA ALA A 367 20.51 -18.92 -7.53
C ALA A 367 19.44 -19.01 -6.44
N PRO A 368 19.34 -20.16 -5.73
CA PRO A 368 18.53 -20.29 -4.52
C PRO A 368 18.90 -19.26 -3.47
N THR A 369 17.97 -18.94 -2.58
CA THR A 369 18.14 -17.84 -1.62
C THR A 369 17.73 -18.28 -0.21
N LYS A 370 18.54 -17.95 0.80
CA LYS A 370 18.16 -18.01 2.20
C LYS A 370 17.58 -16.66 2.59
N CYS A 371 16.27 -16.62 2.80
CA CYS A 371 15.50 -15.42 3.08
C CYS A 371 15.43 -15.15 4.58
N CYS A 372 16.30 -14.29 5.11
CA CYS A 372 16.24 -13.89 6.51
C CYS A 372 15.07 -12.94 6.78
N ILE A 373 14.16 -13.37 7.65
CA ILE A 373 13.04 -12.61 8.21
C ILE A 373 13.12 -12.79 9.73
N PRO A 374 13.75 -11.86 10.46
CA PRO A 374 14.13 -12.11 11.86
C PRO A 374 12.97 -12.49 12.78
N ASP A 375 11.84 -11.80 12.66
CA ASP A 375 10.71 -11.95 13.58
C ASP A 375 9.71 -13.03 13.14
N ASN A 376 9.25 -13.83 14.11
CA ASN A 376 8.36 -14.96 13.86
C ASN A 376 6.88 -14.61 13.74
N CYS A 377 6.45 -13.35 13.93
CA CYS A 377 5.04 -13.00 13.75
C CYS A 377 4.52 -13.39 12.37
N TYR A 378 5.35 -13.22 11.33
CA TYR A 378 4.91 -13.39 9.94
C TYR A 378 5.86 -14.22 9.07
N ALA A 379 7.11 -14.48 9.49
CA ALA A 379 8.01 -15.39 8.80
C ALA A 379 7.38 -16.77 8.46
N PRO A 380 6.56 -17.38 9.35
CA PRO A 380 5.96 -18.68 9.08
C PRO A 380 5.04 -18.73 7.85
N VAL A 381 4.47 -17.61 7.40
CA VAL A 381 3.65 -17.54 6.18
C VAL A 381 4.47 -17.82 4.94
N TYR A 382 5.62 -17.14 4.82
CA TYR A 382 6.48 -17.33 3.65
C TYR A 382 7.22 -18.66 3.70
N ASP A 383 7.64 -19.10 4.89
CA ASP A 383 8.25 -20.42 5.06
C ASP A 383 7.29 -21.52 4.60
N GLU A 384 6.03 -21.49 5.07
CA GLU A 384 5.02 -22.46 4.68
C GLU A 384 4.70 -22.42 3.18
N THR A 385 4.70 -21.22 2.58
CA THR A 385 4.48 -21.08 1.14
C THR A 385 5.61 -21.73 0.34
N ILE A 386 6.87 -21.54 0.76
CA ILE A 386 8.04 -22.16 0.15
C ILE A 386 7.97 -23.69 0.30
N GLU A 387 7.71 -24.19 1.51
CA GLU A 387 7.61 -25.62 1.77
C GLU A 387 6.43 -26.26 1.01
N TYR A 388 5.32 -25.55 0.86
CA TYR A 388 4.20 -25.99 0.04
C TYR A 388 4.62 -26.17 -1.43
N PHE A 389 5.27 -25.17 -2.03
CA PHE A 389 5.65 -25.25 -3.44
C PHE A 389 6.81 -26.22 -3.71
N LYS A 390 7.74 -26.41 -2.77
CA LYS A 390 8.70 -27.52 -2.84
C LYS A 390 8.02 -28.88 -2.91
N ALA A 391 6.99 -29.09 -2.09
CA ALA A 391 6.28 -30.37 -2.01
C ALA A 391 5.32 -30.61 -3.18
N ASN A 392 4.72 -29.56 -3.74
CA ASN A 392 3.60 -29.67 -4.70
C ASN A 392 3.91 -29.14 -6.11
N GLY A 393 5.08 -28.53 -6.32
CA GLY A 393 5.38 -27.81 -7.56
C GLY A 393 4.68 -26.45 -7.62
N LYS A 394 4.88 -25.71 -8.72
CA LYS A 394 4.36 -24.34 -8.89
C LYS A 394 2.83 -24.29 -9.05
N LEU A 395 2.25 -23.13 -8.74
CA LEU A 395 0.83 -22.85 -8.97
C LEU A 395 0.48 -22.86 -10.46
N ASP A 396 -0.63 -23.52 -10.82
CA ASP A 396 -1.25 -23.39 -12.14
C ASP A 396 -2.26 -22.23 -12.15
N VAL A 397 -1.88 -21.14 -12.83
CA VAL A 397 -2.68 -19.91 -12.94
C VAL A 397 -3.99 -20.13 -13.71
N THR A 398 -4.04 -21.12 -14.61
CA THR A 398 -5.21 -21.35 -15.46
C THR A 398 -6.38 -21.97 -14.69
N THR A 399 -6.10 -22.62 -13.56
CA THR A 399 -7.10 -23.37 -12.78
C THR A 399 -7.25 -22.89 -11.34
N CYS A 400 -6.31 -22.11 -10.80
CA CYS A 400 -6.37 -21.69 -9.40
C CYS A 400 -7.55 -20.75 -9.08
N GLY A 401 -8.06 -20.90 -7.85
CA GLY A 401 -9.01 -19.97 -7.25
C GLY A 401 -8.38 -18.62 -6.94
N ALA A 402 -9.21 -17.67 -6.53
CA ALA A 402 -8.80 -16.34 -6.12
C ALA A 402 -8.67 -16.20 -4.60
N VAL A 403 -7.59 -15.59 -4.12
CA VAL A 403 -7.42 -15.26 -2.71
C VAL A 403 -7.67 -13.76 -2.50
N SER A 404 -8.62 -13.46 -1.62
CA SER A 404 -8.95 -12.11 -1.17
C SER A 404 -8.54 -11.90 0.28
N ASN A 405 -8.48 -10.65 0.71
CA ASN A 405 -8.13 -10.29 2.08
C ASN A 405 -9.11 -9.29 2.68
N VAL A 406 -9.52 -9.60 3.92
CA VAL A 406 -10.17 -8.67 4.84
C VAL A 406 -9.16 -8.28 5.92
N GLY A 407 -8.70 -7.03 5.88
CA GLY A 407 -7.59 -6.55 6.70
C GLY A 407 -8.01 -5.52 7.74
N LEU A 408 -7.67 -5.78 9.01
CA LEU A 408 -7.81 -4.83 10.10
C LEU A 408 -6.80 -3.70 9.90
N MET A 409 -7.27 -2.46 9.66
CA MET A 409 -6.37 -1.32 9.41
C MET A 409 -6.88 0.03 9.92
N ALA A 410 -8.18 0.13 10.22
CA ALA A 410 -8.81 1.40 10.59
C ALA A 410 -8.08 2.05 11.78
N GLN A 411 -7.93 3.37 11.72
CA GLN A 411 -7.31 4.17 12.78
C GLN A 411 -5.87 3.77 13.15
N LYS A 412 -5.08 3.32 12.15
CA LYS A 412 -3.68 2.88 12.31
C LYS A 412 -3.55 1.71 13.29
N ALA A 413 -4.38 0.70 13.09
CA ALA A 413 -4.35 -0.53 13.89
C ALA A 413 -2.95 -1.17 13.91
N GLU A 414 -2.58 -1.68 15.08
CA GLU A 414 -1.42 -2.55 15.33
C GLU A 414 -0.07 -1.87 15.02
N GLU A 415 0.85 -2.55 14.32
CA GLU A 415 2.22 -2.08 14.08
C GLU A 415 2.29 -0.77 13.29
N TYR A 416 1.30 -0.48 12.45
CA TYR A 416 1.29 0.72 11.61
C TYR A 416 0.99 2.00 12.43
N GLY A 417 0.49 1.85 13.66
CA GLY A 417 0.35 2.93 14.63
C GLY A 417 1.54 3.10 15.57
N SER A 418 2.49 2.15 15.56
CA SER A 418 3.50 2.00 16.62
C SER A 418 4.72 2.93 16.52
N HIS A 419 4.90 3.66 15.42
CA HIS A 419 6.12 4.46 15.23
C HIS A 419 6.40 5.47 16.36
N PRO A 420 5.39 6.19 16.90
CA PRO A 420 5.62 7.11 18.03
C PRO A 420 5.87 6.40 19.38
N THR A 421 5.79 5.06 19.41
CA THR A 421 5.89 4.18 20.57
C THR A 421 6.89 3.03 20.33
N THR A 422 7.84 3.23 19.42
CA THR A 422 8.97 2.33 19.15
C THR A 422 10.27 3.04 19.52
N PHE A 423 11.15 2.35 20.26
CA PHE A 423 12.39 2.93 20.79
C PHE A 423 13.55 1.95 20.68
N GLU A 424 14.73 2.46 20.33
CA GLU A 424 15.99 1.78 20.62
C GLU A 424 16.34 2.02 22.09
N VAL A 425 16.62 0.95 22.83
CA VAL A 425 16.83 1.00 24.27
C VAL A 425 18.23 1.56 24.57
N PRO A 426 18.36 2.67 25.33
CA PRO A 426 19.63 3.38 25.47
C PRO A 426 20.61 2.72 26.45
N ALA A 427 20.10 1.94 27.40
CA ALA A 427 20.85 1.27 28.45
C ALA A 427 20.03 0.12 29.03
N ASP A 428 20.68 -0.80 29.75
CA ASP A 428 20.00 -1.88 30.45
C ASP A 428 19.03 -1.31 31.51
N GLY A 429 17.86 -1.92 31.62
CA GLY A 429 16.83 -1.45 32.53
C GLY A 429 15.47 -2.10 32.32
N THR A 430 14.41 -1.33 32.53
CA THR A 430 13.03 -1.80 32.43
C THR A 430 12.17 -0.75 31.74
N ILE A 431 11.34 -1.17 30.78
CA ILE A 431 10.31 -0.32 30.17
C ILE A 431 8.94 -0.73 30.69
N ARG A 432 8.13 0.26 31.06
CA ARG A 432 6.76 0.11 31.59
C ARG A 432 5.77 0.97 30.84
N ILE A 433 4.57 0.42 30.59
CA ILE A 433 3.38 1.21 30.27
C ILE A 433 2.62 1.44 31.58
N VAL A 434 2.49 2.70 31.99
CA VAL A 434 1.86 3.10 33.25
C VAL A 434 0.57 3.87 32.96
N LEU A 435 -0.55 3.40 33.53
CA LEU A 435 -1.86 4.02 33.42
C LEU A 435 -1.99 5.23 34.36
N ALA A 436 -3.06 6.03 34.17
CA ALA A 436 -3.36 7.19 35.00
C ALA A 436 -3.51 6.85 36.50
N SER A 437 -3.96 5.63 36.82
CA SER A 437 -4.09 5.12 38.18
C SER A 437 -2.73 4.86 38.88
N GLY A 438 -1.63 4.84 38.13
CA GLY A 438 -0.33 4.36 38.58
C GLY A 438 -0.13 2.86 38.42
N GLU A 439 -1.15 2.13 37.95
CA GLU A 439 -1.06 0.73 37.57
C GLU A 439 -0.09 0.54 36.40
N VAL A 440 0.75 -0.50 36.48
CA VAL A 440 1.63 -0.92 35.39
C VAL A 440 0.85 -1.93 34.54
N LEU A 441 0.53 -1.54 33.30
CA LEU A 441 -0.18 -2.42 32.37
C LEU A 441 0.77 -3.51 31.84
N HIS A 442 1.94 -3.10 31.34
CA HIS A 442 2.97 -3.98 30.80
C HIS A 442 4.35 -3.58 31.30
N GLU A 443 5.23 -4.56 31.47
CA GLU A 443 6.61 -4.38 31.92
C GLU A 443 7.55 -5.36 31.19
N HIS A 444 8.70 -4.87 30.72
CA HIS A 444 9.76 -5.67 30.11
C HIS A 444 11.12 -5.27 30.67
N ALA A 445 11.92 -6.26 31.09
CA ALA A 445 13.36 -6.07 31.24
C ALA A 445 13.98 -5.97 29.84
N VAL A 446 14.87 -5.01 29.64
CA VAL A 446 15.48 -4.72 28.33
C VAL A 446 16.97 -4.44 28.50
N GLU A 447 17.75 -4.77 27.47
CA GLU A 447 19.19 -4.50 27.38
C GLU A 447 19.46 -3.35 26.38
N LYS A 448 20.64 -2.72 26.49
CA LYS A 448 21.07 -1.69 25.54
C LYS A 448 21.03 -2.20 24.10
N GLY A 449 20.43 -1.42 23.21
CA GLY A 449 20.30 -1.69 21.78
C GLY A 449 19.07 -2.52 21.42
N ASP A 450 18.36 -3.10 22.40
CA ASP A 450 17.08 -3.77 22.14
C ASP A 450 16.11 -2.79 21.47
N ILE A 451 15.22 -3.34 20.65
CA ILE A 451 14.18 -2.56 20.00
C ILE A 451 12.88 -2.85 20.75
N TRP A 452 12.37 -1.89 21.51
CA TRP A 452 11.10 -2.03 22.23
C TRP A 452 9.97 -1.34 21.47
N ARG A 453 8.77 -1.93 21.48
CA ARG A 453 7.60 -1.40 20.77
C ARG A 453 6.31 -1.62 21.54
N SER A 454 5.39 -0.67 21.43
CA SER A 454 3.98 -0.85 21.79
C SER A 454 3.05 -0.56 20.62
N CYS A 455 2.05 -1.42 20.46
CA CYS A 455 1.00 -1.36 19.45
C CYS A 455 -0.37 -1.18 20.12
N THR A 456 -1.34 -0.69 19.36
CA THR A 456 -2.73 -0.59 19.83
C THR A 456 -3.71 -0.90 18.72
N VAL A 457 -4.85 -1.49 19.06
CA VAL A 457 -6.00 -1.56 18.16
C VAL A 457 -7.29 -1.35 18.93
N LYS A 458 -8.16 -0.49 18.40
CA LYS A 458 -9.37 -0.07 19.09
C LYS A 458 -10.53 -1.03 18.85
N LYS A 459 -11.46 -1.07 19.81
CA LYS A 459 -12.67 -1.90 19.78
C LYS A 459 -13.49 -1.76 18.49
N LEU A 460 -13.83 -0.53 18.09
CA LEU A 460 -14.69 -0.29 16.92
C LEU A 460 -14.08 -0.82 15.60
N PRO A 461 -12.79 -0.55 15.28
CA PRO A 461 -12.07 -1.23 14.20
C PRO A 461 -12.16 -2.76 14.22
N ILE A 462 -12.00 -3.40 15.38
CA ILE A 462 -12.06 -4.87 15.50
C ILE A 462 -13.46 -5.38 15.17
N GLU A 463 -14.49 -4.77 15.74
CA GLU A 463 -15.88 -5.19 15.50
C GLU A 463 -16.28 -5.02 14.02
N ASP A 464 -15.90 -3.91 13.39
CA ASP A 464 -16.13 -3.69 11.97
C ASP A 464 -15.39 -4.71 11.10
N TRP A 465 -14.12 -5.01 11.42
CA TRP A 465 -13.31 -6.01 10.72
C TRP A 465 -13.95 -7.41 10.78
N ILE A 466 -14.47 -7.83 11.94
CA ILE A 466 -15.19 -9.10 12.09
C ILE A 466 -16.48 -9.11 11.25
N ARG A 467 -17.27 -8.03 11.29
CA ARG A 467 -18.49 -7.90 10.47
C ARG A 467 -18.17 -7.98 8.98
N LEU A 468 -17.10 -7.32 8.53
CA LEU A 468 -16.62 -7.40 7.15
C LEU A 468 -16.17 -8.81 6.79
N GLY A 469 -15.41 -9.48 7.65
CA GLY A 469 -14.99 -10.88 7.47
C GLY A 469 -16.17 -11.83 7.31
N ILE A 470 -17.19 -11.70 8.17
CA ILE A 470 -18.45 -12.46 8.09
C ILE A 470 -19.19 -12.19 6.77
N ARG A 471 -19.30 -10.92 6.35
CA ARG A 471 -19.95 -10.57 5.06
C ARG A 471 -19.22 -11.21 3.89
N ARG A 472 -17.89 -11.13 3.85
CA ARG A 472 -17.09 -11.72 2.77
C ARG A 472 -17.10 -13.25 2.77
N HIS A 473 -17.12 -13.87 3.95
CA HIS A 473 -17.34 -15.30 4.10
C HIS A 473 -18.70 -15.71 3.49
N LYS A 474 -19.79 -15.02 3.84
CA LYS A 474 -21.12 -15.32 3.27
C LYS A 474 -21.15 -15.19 1.74
N ALA A 475 -20.38 -14.27 1.17
CA ALA A 475 -20.30 -14.08 -0.28
C ALA A 475 -19.44 -15.13 -1.00
N THR A 476 -18.42 -15.68 -0.35
CA THR A 476 -17.37 -16.51 -0.99
C THR A 476 -17.41 -17.98 -0.58
N GLY A 477 -17.86 -18.27 0.64
CA GLY A 477 -18.02 -19.61 1.21
C GLY A 477 -16.79 -20.16 1.95
N THR A 478 -15.56 -19.88 1.49
CA THR A 478 -14.33 -20.38 2.13
C THR A 478 -13.53 -19.23 2.72
N SER A 479 -13.21 -19.30 4.02
CA SER A 479 -12.40 -18.28 4.69
C SER A 479 -11.74 -18.80 5.96
N ALA A 480 -10.75 -18.09 6.47
CA ALA A 480 -10.16 -18.31 7.79
C ALA A 480 -9.73 -16.98 8.43
N PHE A 481 -9.85 -16.88 9.76
CA PHE A 481 -9.16 -15.88 10.56
C PHE A 481 -7.73 -16.35 10.83
N TRP A 482 -6.74 -15.51 10.52
CA TRP A 482 -5.32 -15.84 10.71
C TRP A 482 -4.85 -15.20 12.01
N LEU A 483 -5.00 -15.94 13.11
CA LEU A 483 -4.69 -15.50 14.46
C LEU A 483 -3.97 -16.64 15.19
N ASP A 484 -2.76 -16.39 15.67
CA ASP A 484 -2.00 -17.34 16.46
C ASP A 484 -2.38 -17.24 17.94
N ALA A 485 -3.06 -18.24 18.49
CA ALA A 485 -3.43 -18.26 19.90
C ALA A 485 -2.22 -18.22 20.87
N ASN A 486 -1.00 -18.49 20.39
CA ASN A 486 0.23 -18.38 21.18
C ASN A 486 0.84 -16.98 21.17
N ARG A 487 0.38 -16.09 20.29
CA ARG A 487 0.74 -14.68 20.28
C ARG A 487 -0.22 -13.90 21.20
N ALA A 488 0.31 -13.14 22.14
CA ALA A 488 -0.49 -12.49 23.18
C ALA A 488 -1.56 -11.54 22.58
N HIS A 489 -1.19 -10.77 21.56
CA HIS A 489 -2.10 -9.88 20.83
C HIS A 489 -3.24 -10.62 20.15
N ASP A 490 -2.89 -11.62 19.34
CA ASP A 490 -3.86 -12.41 18.57
C ASP A 490 -4.82 -13.14 19.52
N ALA A 491 -4.37 -13.60 20.68
CA ALA A 491 -5.23 -14.17 21.71
C ALA A 491 -6.29 -13.18 22.24
N GLU A 492 -5.98 -11.89 22.36
CA GLU A 492 -6.97 -10.85 22.67
C GLU A 492 -7.97 -10.67 21.50
N LEU A 493 -7.51 -10.65 20.25
CA LEU A 493 -8.39 -10.58 19.07
C LEU A 493 -9.34 -11.78 18.99
N ILE A 494 -8.87 -12.99 19.28
CA ILE A 494 -9.69 -14.21 19.30
C ILE A 494 -10.89 -14.07 20.25
N ARG A 495 -10.71 -13.40 21.40
CA ARG A 495 -11.81 -13.14 22.35
C ARG A 495 -12.92 -12.24 21.80
N TYR A 496 -12.64 -11.43 20.78
CA TYR A 496 -13.65 -10.68 20.03
C TYR A 496 -14.29 -11.52 18.93
N VAL A 497 -13.49 -12.35 18.24
CA VAL A 497 -13.93 -13.15 17.09
C VAL A 497 -14.90 -14.26 17.49
N GLU A 498 -14.56 -15.07 18.50
CA GLU A 498 -15.37 -16.27 18.84
C GLU A 498 -16.82 -15.92 19.22
N PRO A 499 -17.10 -14.93 20.08
CA PRO A 499 -18.48 -14.57 20.42
C PRO A 499 -19.27 -14.07 19.22
N ALA A 500 -18.62 -13.28 18.34
CA ALA A 500 -19.26 -12.73 17.15
C ALA A 500 -19.60 -13.80 16.12
N LEU A 501 -18.73 -14.81 15.92
CA LEU A 501 -19.02 -15.98 15.07
C LEU A 501 -20.18 -16.81 15.63
N LYS A 502 -20.18 -17.04 16.95
CA LYS A 502 -21.25 -17.75 17.64
C LYS A 502 -22.60 -17.03 17.50
N GLU A 503 -22.63 -15.71 17.68
CA GLU A 503 -23.84 -14.90 17.50
C GLU A 503 -24.34 -14.96 16.04
N ALA A 504 -23.41 -14.94 15.07
CA ALA A 504 -23.74 -15.07 13.66
C ALA A 504 -24.16 -16.49 13.22
N GLY A 505 -23.99 -17.50 14.08
CA GLY A 505 -24.25 -18.91 13.76
C GLY A 505 -23.31 -19.46 12.69
N LEU A 506 -22.06 -18.98 12.64
CA LEU A 506 -21.04 -19.38 11.67
C LEU A 506 -19.88 -20.10 12.35
N ASP A 507 -19.27 -21.03 11.62
CA ASP A 507 -18.09 -21.78 12.03
C ASP A 507 -16.94 -21.48 11.05
N ILE A 508 -16.38 -20.26 11.17
CA ILE A 508 -15.22 -19.86 10.38
C ILE A 508 -13.96 -20.26 11.17
N PRO A 509 -13.02 -21.03 10.58
CA PRO A 509 -11.83 -21.44 11.29
C PRO A 509 -10.96 -20.25 11.71
N ILE A 510 -10.39 -20.35 12.91
CA ILE A 510 -9.33 -19.48 13.42
C ILE A 510 -8.06 -20.34 13.46
N MET A 511 -7.03 -19.94 12.74
CA MET A 511 -5.81 -20.73 12.51
C MET A 511 -4.57 -19.86 12.68
N ALA A 512 -3.48 -20.45 13.18
CA ALA A 512 -2.19 -19.75 13.20
C ALA A 512 -1.75 -19.43 11.75
N PRO A 513 -0.99 -18.35 11.51
CA PRO A 513 -0.65 -17.91 10.14
C PRO A 513 -0.03 -18.98 9.24
N ARG A 514 0.81 -19.87 9.79
CA ARG A 514 1.34 -21.03 9.05
C ARG A 514 0.23 -21.97 8.58
N GLU A 515 -0.62 -22.42 9.49
CA GLU A 515 -1.72 -23.36 9.20
C GLU A 515 -2.72 -22.75 8.22
N ALA A 516 -3.05 -21.47 8.41
CA ALA A 516 -3.95 -20.71 7.55
C ALA A 516 -3.38 -20.53 6.13
N THR A 517 -2.05 -20.41 6.00
CA THR A 517 -1.34 -20.40 4.71
C THR A 517 -1.52 -21.72 3.97
N ARG A 518 -1.24 -22.85 4.65
CA ARG A 518 -1.47 -24.20 4.09
C ARG A 518 -2.92 -24.38 3.64
N PHE A 519 -3.87 -24.07 4.51
CA PHE A 519 -5.31 -24.14 4.20
C PHE A 519 -5.65 -23.34 2.95
N THR A 520 -5.13 -22.12 2.83
CA THR A 520 -5.42 -21.23 1.70
C THR A 520 -4.83 -21.76 0.40
N LEU A 521 -3.57 -22.21 0.42
CA LEU A 521 -2.91 -22.80 -0.74
C LEU A 521 -3.61 -24.07 -1.24
N GLU A 522 -4.01 -24.97 -0.33
CA GLU A 522 -4.76 -26.19 -0.68
C GLU A 522 -6.12 -25.88 -1.32
N ASN A 523 -6.84 -24.88 -0.80
CA ASN A 523 -8.13 -24.48 -1.35
C ASN A 523 -7.97 -23.80 -2.72
N MET A 524 -7.04 -22.86 -2.87
CA MET A 524 -6.84 -22.14 -4.14
C MET A 524 -6.32 -23.07 -5.24
N VAL A 525 -5.44 -24.03 -4.94
CA VAL A 525 -4.96 -25.03 -5.90
C VAL A 525 -6.10 -25.94 -6.35
N ALA A 526 -7.06 -26.23 -5.46
CA ALA A 526 -8.29 -26.94 -5.81
C ALA A 526 -9.31 -26.08 -6.58
N GLY A 527 -8.94 -24.87 -7.02
CA GLY A 527 -9.80 -23.96 -7.79
C GLY A 527 -10.84 -23.22 -6.96
N ARG A 528 -10.75 -23.23 -5.62
CA ARG A 528 -11.70 -22.56 -4.73
C ARG A 528 -11.20 -21.19 -4.33
N ASP A 529 -12.07 -20.19 -4.40
CA ASP A 529 -11.78 -18.85 -3.89
C ASP A 529 -11.73 -18.85 -2.36
N VAL A 530 -10.80 -18.09 -1.77
CA VAL A 530 -10.57 -18.03 -0.32
C VAL A 530 -10.55 -16.59 0.16
N VAL A 531 -11.16 -16.33 1.31
CA VAL A 531 -11.02 -15.06 2.04
C VAL A 531 -10.07 -15.25 3.22
N THR A 532 -8.95 -14.53 3.20
CA THR A 532 -8.05 -14.42 4.36
C THR A 532 -8.54 -13.26 5.23
N ILE A 533 -8.72 -13.48 6.53
CA ILE A 533 -9.19 -12.45 7.47
C ILE A 533 -8.08 -12.20 8.49
N THR A 534 -7.40 -11.06 8.40
CA THR A 534 -6.09 -10.85 9.04
C THR A 534 -5.93 -9.48 9.70
N GLY A 535 -4.92 -9.37 10.56
CA GLY A 535 -4.35 -8.09 11.00
C GLY A 535 -3.74 -7.26 9.86
N ASN A 536 -3.21 -6.09 10.18
CA ASN A 536 -2.75 -5.04 9.29
C ASN A 536 -1.47 -5.40 8.53
N VAL A 537 -0.48 -6.00 9.20
CA VAL A 537 0.77 -6.43 8.54
C VAL A 537 0.48 -7.57 7.55
N LEU A 538 -0.28 -8.58 7.98
CA LEU A 538 -0.67 -9.69 7.10
C LEU A 538 -1.58 -9.24 5.96
N ARG A 539 -2.47 -8.24 6.17
CA ARG A 539 -3.21 -7.61 5.06
C ARG A 539 -2.25 -7.16 3.98
N ASP A 540 -1.21 -6.43 4.38
CA ASP A 540 -0.21 -5.93 3.46
C ASP A 540 0.48 -7.08 2.72
N TYR A 541 1.04 -8.03 3.46
CA TYR A 541 1.83 -9.14 2.90
C TYR A 541 1.01 -10.03 1.97
N LEU A 542 -0.22 -10.39 2.37
CA LEU A 542 -1.07 -11.30 1.60
C LEU A 542 -1.69 -10.63 0.37
N THR A 543 -1.89 -9.31 0.41
CA THR A 543 -2.38 -8.56 -0.76
C THR A 543 -1.30 -8.27 -1.80
N ASP A 544 -0.04 -8.61 -1.51
CA ASP A 544 1.01 -8.75 -2.51
C ASP A 544 1.27 -10.22 -2.88
N LEU A 545 1.39 -11.12 -1.88
CA LEU A 545 1.71 -12.53 -2.09
C LEU A 545 0.78 -13.20 -3.09
N PHE A 546 -0.51 -13.29 -2.77
CA PHE A 546 -1.43 -14.04 -3.62
C PHE A 546 -1.67 -13.38 -4.97
N PRO A 547 -1.87 -12.05 -5.07
CA PRO A 547 -2.00 -11.40 -6.38
C PRO A 547 -0.76 -11.55 -7.27
N ILE A 548 0.46 -11.54 -6.72
CA ILE A 548 1.66 -11.80 -7.51
C ILE A 548 1.69 -13.24 -8.02
N LEU A 549 1.24 -14.22 -7.23
CA LEU A 549 1.16 -15.62 -7.66
C LEU A 549 0.03 -15.86 -8.67
N GLU A 550 -1.09 -15.17 -8.53
CA GLU A 550 -2.29 -15.41 -9.35
C GLU A 550 -2.36 -14.56 -10.61
N LEU A 551 -1.87 -13.33 -10.55
CA LEU A 551 -2.01 -12.32 -11.61
C LEU A 551 -0.64 -11.88 -12.16
N GLY A 552 0.45 -12.29 -11.53
CA GLY A 552 1.82 -11.87 -11.86
C GLY A 552 2.18 -10.47 -11.35
N THR A 553 1.23 -9.78 -10.71
CA THR A 553 1.37 -8.44 -10.14
C THR A 553 0.26 -8.15 -9.13
N SER A 554 0.56 -7.38 -8.09
CA SER A 554 -0.41 -6.84 -7.14
C SER A 554 -1.02 -5.50 -7.57
N ALA A 555 -0.55 -4.92 -8.68
CA ALA A 555 -1.01 -3.61 -9.15
C ALA A 555 -2.46 -3.60 -9.69
N LYS A 556 -3.02 -4.78 -10.01
CA LYS A 556 -4.34 -4.93 -10.64
C LYS A 556 -5.41 -5.44 -9.66
N MET A 557 -5.42 -4.87 -8.45
CA MET A 557 -6.30 -5.28 -7.35
C MET A 557 -7.35 -4.20 -7.05
N LEU A 558 -8.56 -4.64 -6.71
CA LEU A 558 -9.54 -3.79 -6.03
C LEU A 558 -9.04 -3.50 -4.61
N SER A 559 -9.09 -2.23 -4.21
CA SER A 559 -8.76 -1.79 -2.86
C SER A 559 -9.95 -1.03 -2.29
N ILE A 560 -10.86 -1.75 -1.64
CA ILE A 560 -12.08 -1.20 -1.06
C ILE A 560 -11.84 -0.97 0.43
N VAL A 561 -12.22 0.20 0.91
CA VAL A 561 -12.25 0.51 2.34
C VAL A 561 -13.72 0.59 2.73
N SER A 562 -14.18 -0.42 3.46
CA SER A 562 -15.52 -0.43 4.04
C SER A 562 -15.52 0.54 5.21
N LEU A 563 -16.10 1.73 5.04
CA LEU A 563 -16.11 2.76 6.07
C LEU A 563 -16.98 2.30 7.24
N MET A 564 -16.51 2.51 8.47
CA MET A 564 -17.13 1.94 9.68
C MET A 564 -18.60 2.34 9.86
N GLN A 565 -18.99 3.52 9.37
CA GLN A 565 -20.37 4.03 9.45
C GLN A 565 -21.25 3.59 8.27
N GLY A 566 -20.75 2.70 7.40
CA GLY A 566 -21.51 2.10 6.30
C GLY A 566 -21.35 2.79 4.94
N GLY A 567 -20.46 3.77 4.82
CA GLY A 567 -20.00 4.33 3.55
C GLY A 567 -19.00 3.43 2.82
N GLY A 568 -18.62 3.80 1.61
CA GLY A 568 -17.59 3.15 0.80
C GLY A 568 -16.52 4.12 0.31
N LEU A 569 -15.25 3.71 0.43
CA LEU A 569 -14.10 4.35 -0.19
C LEU A 569 -13.43 3.33 -1.13
N PHE A 570 -13.26 3.68 -2.39
CA PHE A 570 -12.79 2.81 -3.46
C PHE A 570 -11.47 3.34 -3.99
N GLU A 571 -10.35 2.78 -3.52
CA GLU A 571 -9.02 3.18 -3.97
C GLU A 571 -8.71 2.53 -5.32
N THR A 572 -8.32 3.34 -6.31
CA THR A 572 -8.07 2.87 -7.68
C THR A 572 -6.68 2.25 -7.84
N GLY A 573 -5.80 2.38 -6.84
CA GLY A 573 -4.48 1.76 -6.86
C GLY A 573 -3.71 1.98 -5.56
N ALA A 574 -2.74 1.11 -5.29
CA ALA A 574 -1.88 1.17 -4.10
C ALA A 574 -0.54 1.91 -4.34
N GLY A 575 -0.24 2.26 -5.60
CA GLY A 575 1.00 2.94 -6.00
C GLY A 575 0.98 4.46 -5.82
N GLY A 576 2.07 5.12 -6.23
CA GLY A 576 2.15 6.58 -6.35
C GLY A 576 1.52 7.11 -7.65
N SER A 577 1.66 8.41 -7.88
CA SER A 577 1.05 9.15 -9.01
C SER A 577 1.92 9.21 -10.29
N ALA A 578 3.03 8.46 -10.32
CA ALA A 578 3.84 8.16 -11.50
C ALA A 578 4.42 9.38 -12.26
N PRO A 579 5.38 10.15 -11.69
CA PRO A 579 5.97 11.33 -12.31
C PRO A 579 6.59 11.07 -13.70
N LYS A 580 7.18 9.88 -13.91
CA LYS A 580 7.79 9.49 -15.20
C LYS A 580 6.76 9.32 -16.34
N HIS A 581 5.48 9.18 -16.02
CA HIS A 581 4.41 9.10 -17.02
C HIS A 581 4.04 10.51 -17.48
N VAL A 582 4.03 11.47 -16.56
CA VAL A 582 3.85 12.90 -16.86
C VAL A 582 4.97 13.40 -17.78
N GLN A 583 6.22 13.07 -17.46
CA GLN A 583 7.38 13.43 -18.29
C GLN A 583 7.22 12.92 -19.73
N GLN A 584 6.86 11.64 -19.92
CA GLN A 584 6.62 11.10 -21.26
C GLN A 584 5.46 11.78 -21.97
N LEU A 585 4.37 12.11 -21.25
CA LEU A 585 3.28 12.87 -21.86
C LEU A 585 3.79 14.25 -22.31
N MET A 586 4.51 14.98 -21.48
CA MET A 586 5.00 16.32 -21.82
C MET A 586 6.02 16.31 -22.96
N GLU A 587 6.89 15.30 -23.02
CA GLU A 587 7.95 15.18 -24.03
C GLU A 587 7.44 14.62 -25.36
N GLU A 588 6.55 13.62 -25.30
CA GLU A 588 6.20 12.76 -26.43
C GLU A 588 4.69 12.61 -26.63
N ASN A 589 3.86 13.35 -25.90
CA ASN A 589 2.40 13.28 -25.93
C ASN A 589 1.87 11.83 -25.85
N HIS A 590 2.48 11.00 -24.99
CA HIS A 590 2.09 9.60 -24.77
C HIS A 590 1.91 9.33 -23.28
N LEU A 591 0.68 9.05 -22.85
CA LEU A 591 0.40 8.72 -21.44
C LEU A 591 0.24 7.22 -21.25
N ARG A 592 1.26 6.57 -20.69
CA ARG A 592 1.25 5.12 -20.38
C ARG A 592 0.63 4.75 -19.01
N TRP A 593 -0.21 5.62 -18.45
CA TRP A 593 -0.94 5.34 -17.20
C TRP A 593 -2.08 4.36 -17.48
N ASP A 594 -2.15 3.27 -16.71
CA ASP A 594 -3.19 2.24 -16.85
C ASP A 594 -4.35 2.53 -15.88
N SER A 595 -5.49 2.96 -16.42
CA SER A 595 -6.70 3.30 -15.66
C SER A 595 -7.57 2.09 -15.30
N LEU A 596 -7.06 0.86 -15.47
CA LEU A 596 -7.77 -0.36 -15.09
C LEU A 596 -8.30 -0.34 -13.66
N GLY A 597 -7.52 0.20 -12.72
CA GLY A 597 -7.93 0.31 -11.33
C GLY A 597 -9.09 1.30 -11.12
N GLU A 598 -9.16 2.35 -11.95
CA GLU A 598 -10.27 3.32 -11.94
C GLU A 598 -11.56 2.67 -12.46
N PHE A 599 -11.48 1.86 -13.52
CA PHE A 599 -12.63 1.10 -14.02
C PHE A 599 -13.16 0.13 -12.97
N CYS A 600 -12.26 -0.61 -12.33
CA CYS A 600 -12.60 -1.57 -11.28
C CYS A 600 -13.27 -0.87 -10.07
N ALA A 601 -12.70 0.23 -9.60
CA ALA A 601 -13.25 1.01 -8.48
C ALA A 601 -14.62 1.63 -8.83
N LEU A 602 -14.81 2.08 -10.07
CA LEU A 602 -16.08 2.61 -10.55
C LEU A 602 -17.19 1.55 -10.52
N GLY A 603 -16.90 0.32 -10.97
CA GLY A 603 -17.84 -0.79 -10.90
C GLY A 603 -18.31 -1.09 -9.47
N GLU A 604 -17.38 -1.11 -8.51
CA GLU A 604 -17.72 -1.35 -7.10
C GLU A 604 -18.44 -0.16 -6.45
N SER A 605 -18.10 1.08 -6.83
CA SER A 605 -18.83 2.28 -6.40
C SER A 605 -20.29 2.27 -6.86
N PHE A 606 -20.55 1.85 -8.11
CA PHE A 606 -21.91 1.68 -8.61
C PHE A 606 -22.68 0.56 -7.89
N LYS A 607 -22.03 -0.58 -7.60
CA LYS A 607 -22.65 -1.65 -6.80
C LYS A 607 -23.03 -1.17 -5.41
N PHE A 608 -22.15 -0.40 -4.75
CA PHE A 608 -22.45 0.22 -3.47
C PHE A 608 -23.69 1.11 -3.53
N LEU A 609 -23.83 1.94 -4.57
CA LEU A 609 -25.03 2.74 -4.78
C LEU A 609 -26.28 1.88 -5.01
N ALA A 610 -26.16 0.77 -5.74
CA ALA A 610 -27.24 -0.18 -5.94
C ALA A 610 -27.74 -0.78 -4.62
N ASP A 611 -26.81 -1.17 -3.73
CA ASP A 611 -27.11 -1.66 -2.38
C ASP A 611 -27.79 -0.59 -1.50
N LYS A 612 -27.59 0.70 -1.83
CA LYS A 612 -28.25 1.85 -1.20
C LYS A 612 -29.57 2.24 -1.89
N GLY A 613 -30.08 1.39 -2.79
CA GLY A 613 -31.38 1.56 -3.43
C GLY A 613 -31.36 2.28 -4.78
N ARG A 614 -30.19 2.55 -5.37
CA ARG A 614 -30.06 3.12 -6.72
C ARG A 614 -30.00 2.00 -7.77
N ALA A 615 -31.14 1.40 -8.13
CA ALA A 615 -31.18 0.22 -9.00
C ALA A 615 -30.43 0.36 -10.34
N LYS A 616 -30.55 1.52 -11.03
CA LYS A 616 -29.82 1.81 -12.28
C LYS A 616 -28.30 1.78 -12.12
N ALA A 617 -27.78 2.08 -10.92
CA ALA A 617 -26.35 1.95 -10.62
C ALA A 617 -25.90 0.49 -10.74
N GLY A 618 -26.73 -0.49 -10.35
CA GLY A 618 -26.39 -1.90 -10.46
C GLY A 618 -26.16 -2.35 -11.91
N VAL A 619 -27.01 -1.87 -12.84
CA VAL A 619 -26.87 -2.14 -14.28
C VAL A 619 -25.62 -1.45 -14.84
N LEU A 620 -25.37 -0.19 -14.47
CA LEU A 620 -24.15 0.54 -14.84
C LEU A 620 -22.89 -0.20 -14.36
N GLY A 621 -22.86 -0.62 -13.10
CA GLY A 621 -21.74 -1.33 -12.49
C GLY A 621 -21.47 -2.70 -13.14
N ALA A 622 -22.51 -3.48 -13.44
CA ALA A 622 -22.35 -4.75 -14.15
C ALA A 622 -21.77 -4.55 -15.57
N ALA A 623 -22.22 -3.52 -16.27
CA ALA A 623 -21.70 -3.18 -17.59
C ALA A 623 -20.25 -2.64 -17.54
N VAL A 624 -19.85 -1.95 -16.47
CA VAL A 624 -18.43 -1.56 -16.23
C VAL A 624 -17.55 -2.81 -16.11
N GLU A 625 -17.99 -3.85 -15.40
CA GLU A 625 -17.21 -5.10 -15.26
C GLU A 625 -16.99 -5.79 -16.61
N GLU A 626 -18.05 -5.89 -17.43
CA GLU A 626 -17.98 -6.45 -18.77
C GLU A 626 -17.05 -5.62 -19.68
N ALA A 627 -17.19 -4.29 -19.65
CA ALA A 627 -16.32 -3.39 -20.40
C ALA A 627 -14.85 -3.55 -20.01
N THR A 628 -14.58 -3.63 -18.70
CA THR A 628 -13.23 -3.83 -18.16
C THR A 628 -12.64 -5.16 -18.63
N GLN A 629 -13.44 -6.22 -18.66
CA GLN A 629 -13.02 -7.52 -19.18
C GLN A 629 -12.67 -7.44 -20.67
N ASN A 630 -13.50 -6.76 -21.47
CA ASN A 630 -13.25 -6.59 -22.90
C ASN A 630 -12.02 -5.72 -23.20
N VAL A 631 -11.71 -4.71 -22.38
CA VAL A 631 -10.43 -3.96 -22.49
C VAL A 631 -9.24 -4.91 -22.34
N LEU A 632 -9.28 -5.79 -21.33
CA LEU A 632 -8.19 -6.72 -21.07
C LEU A 632 -8.08 -7.81 -22.15
N LEU A 633 -9.18 -8.47 -22.51
CA LEU A 633 -9.18 -9.59 -23.45
C LEU A 633 -8.73 -9.18 -24.86
N ASN A 634 -9.04 -7.96 -25.27
CA ASN A 634 -8.66 -7.44 -26.60
C ASN A 634 -7.31 -6.72 -26.61
N GLY A 635 -6.57 -6.69 -25.50
CA GLY A 635 -5.26 -6.04 -25.44
C GLY A 635 -5.31 -4.52 -25.56
N ASN A 636 -6.42 -3.89 -25.13
CA ASN A 636 -6.67 -2.46 -25.27
C ASN A 636 -6.23 -1.64 -24.04
N SER A 637 -5.32 -2.19 -23.23
CA SER A 637 -4.61 -1.43 -22.20
C SER A 637 -3.52 -0.54 -22.81
N PRO A 638 -3.11 0.53 -22.10
CA PRO A 638 -2.01 1.39 -22.54
C PRO A 638 -0.69 0.63 -22.68
N GLU A 639 -0.01 0.85 -23.80
CA GLU A 639 1.34 0.40 -24.05
C GLU A 639 2.36 1.50 -23.73
N ARG A 640 3.65 1.16 -23.76
CA ARG A 640 4.71 2.01 -23.18
C ARG A 640 5.35 2.96 -24.18
N LYS A 641 5.18 2.75 -25.49
CA LYS A 641 5.88 3.52 -26.53
C LYS A 641 4.90 4.32 -27.37
N VAL A 642 5.37 5.49 -27.79
CA VAL A 642 4.73 6.35 -28.79
C VAL A 642 4.33 5.56 -30.03
N GLY A 643 3.15 5.86 -30.57
CA GLY A 643 2.56 5.20 -31.73
C GLY A 643 1.80 3.91 -31.38
N GLN A 644 1.77 3.53 -30.10
CA GLN A 644 0.97 2.42 -29.59
C GLN A 644 -0.25 2.97 -28.82
N ASN A 645 -1.14 2.07 -28.38
CA ASN A 645 -2.24 2.44 -27.49
C ASN A 645 -1.69 3.17 -26.26
N ASP A 646 -2.36 4.24 -25.85
CA ASP A 646 -2.08 4.97 -24.62
C ASP A 646 -3.35 5.08 -23.75
N ASN A 647 -3.26 5.77 -22.62
CA ASN A 647 -4.37 5.98 -21.69
C ASN A 647 -5.67 6.46 -22.36
N ARG A 648 -5.58 7.42 -23.29
CA ARG A 648 -6.75 8.00 -23.95
C ARG A 648 -7.41 6.99 -24.87
N THR A 649 -6.63 6.22 -25.63
CA THR A 649 -7.18 5.12 -26.44
C THR A 649 -7.84 4.04 -25.59
N SER A 650 -7.28 3.71 -24.41
CA SER A 650 -7.92 2.76 -23.51
C SER A 650 -9.24 3.27 -22.94
N HIS A 651 -9.38 4.58 -22.72
CA HIS A 651 -10.65 5.19 -22.29
C HIS A 651 -11.71 5.14 -23.39
N TYR A 652 -11.32 5.35 -24.65
CA TYR A 652 -12.23 5.13 -25.77
C TYR A 652 -12.74 3.68 -25.81
N TRP A 653 -11.83 2.70 -25.73
CA TRP A 653 -12.21 1.29 -25.73
C TRP A 653 -13.10 0.93 -24.54
N PHE A 654 -12.79 1.43 -23.35
CA PHE A 654 -13.64 1.28 -22.18
C PHE A 654 -15.05 1.85 -22.42
N ALA A 655 -15.16 3.09 -22.91
CA ALA A 655 -16.44 3.73 -23.22
C ALA A 655 -17.22 2.95 -24.30
N ARG A 656 -16.53 2.48 -25.35
CA ARG A 656 -17.10 1.66 -26.42
C ARG A 656 -17.72 0.39 -25.87
N TYR A 657 -16.98 -0.40 -25.11
CA TYR A 657 -17.47 -1.65 -24.54
C TYR A 657 -18.53 -1.43 -23.46
N TRP A 658 -18.44 -0.34 -22.70
CA TRP A 658 -19.45 -0.01 -21.69
C TRP A 658 -20.79 0.36 -22.34
N ALA A 659 -20.76 1.14 -23.42
CA ALA A 659 -21.97 1.46 -24.18
C ALA A 659 -22.58 0.21 -24.82
N GLU A 660 -21.78 -0.73 -25.32
CA GLU A 660 -22.28 -2.01 -25.85
C GLU A 660 -22.94 -2.88 -24.80
N ALA A 661 -22.28 -3.06 -23.65
CA ALA A 661 -22.83 -3.83 -22.55
C ALA A 661 -24.15 -3.23 -22.06
N LEU A 662 -24.22 -1.89 -21.97
CA LEU A 662 -25.46 -1.18 -21.60
C LEU A 662 -26.56 -1.27 -22.66
N ALA A 663 -26.22 -1.26 -23.95
CA ALA A 663 -27.17 -1.43 -25.04
C ALA A 663 -27.66 -2.89 -25.16
N GLY A 664 -26.82 -3.86 -24.80
CA GLY A 664 -27.09 -5.29 -24.94
C GLY A 664 -27.77 -5.95 -23.74
N GLN A 665 -27.77 -5.32 -22.56
CA GLN A 665 -28.43 -5.85 -21.38
C GLN A 665 -29.97 -5.76 -21.45
N ASN A 666 -30.65 -6.58 -20.65
CA ASN A 666 -32.11 -6.71 -20.61
C ASN A 666 -32.73 -6.43 -19.23
N GLN A 667 -31.95 -5.87 -18.30
CA GLN A 667 -32.35 -5.53 -16.93
C GLN A 667 -33.05 -4.17 -16.86
N ASP A 668 -32.63 -3.20 -17.68
CA ASP A 668 -33.22 -1.86 -17.78
C ASP A 668 -33.36 -1.43 -19.24
N VAL A 669 -34.61 -1.40 -19.73
CA VAL A 669 -34.91 -1.11 -21.14
C VAL A 669 -34.66 0.35 -21.51
N GLU A 670 -34.78 1.28 -20.55
CA GLU A 670 -34.53 2.70 -20.79
C GLU A 670 -33.04 2.96 -20.98
N LEU A 671 -32.19 2.35 -20.13
CA LEU A 671 -30.74 2.41 -20.30
C LEU A 671 -30.32 1.77 -21.63
N ALA A 672 -30.86 0.59 -21.97
CA ALA A 672 -30.55 -0.06 -23.24
C ALA A 672 -30.88 0.84 -24.45
N ALA A 673 -32.08 1.44 -24.46
CA ALA A 673 -32.49 2.34 -25.52
C ALA A 673 -31.67 3.64 -25.57
N HIS A 674 -31.25 4.17 -24.42
CA HIS A 674 -30.40 5.36 -24.33
C HIS A 674 -28.99 5.11 -24.88
N PHE A 675 -28.38 3.97 -24.53
CA PHE A 675 -27.00 3.66 -24.93
C PHE A 675 -26.89 3.04 -26.33
N ALA A 676 -27.95 2.47 -26.89
CA ALA A 676 -27.94 1.92 -28.27
C ALA A 676 -27.40 2.90 -29.34
N PRO A 677 -27.89 4.16 -29.46
CA PRO A 677 -27.34 5.11 -30.43
C PRO A 677 -25.89 5.52 -30.12
N MET A 678 -25.51 5.61 -28.84
CA MET A 678 -24.14 5.92 -28.43
C MET A 678 -23.18 4.78 -28.81
N ALA A 679 -23.55 3.53 -28.53
CA ALA A 679 -22.78 2.34 -28.88
C ALA A 679 -22.56 2.26 -30.40
N GLN A 680 -23.61 2.49 -31.20
CA GLN A 680 -23.51 2.55 -32.65
C GLN A 680 -22.60 3.68 -33.12
N ALA A 681 -22.73 4.89 -32.56
CA ALA A 681 -21.90 6.02 -32.95
C ALA A 681 -20.41 5.83 -32.61
N LEU A 682 -20.10 5.22 -31.47
CA LEU A 682 -18.73 4.87 -31.10
C LEU A 682 -18.17 3.82 -32.08
N ALA A 683 -18.96 2.80 -32.44
CA ALA A 683 -18.56 1.79 -33.42
C ALA A 683 -18.30 2.37 -34.81
N ASP A 684 -19.24 3.15 -35.34
CA ASP A 684 -19.20 3.69 -36.70
C ASP A 684 -18.06 4.70 -36.91
N LYS A 685 -17.59 5.33 -35.83
CA LYS A 685 -16.55 6.36 -35.87
C LYS A 685 -15.22 5.93 -35.25
N GLU A 686 -15.05 4.63 -34.99
CA GLU A 686 -13.87 4.07 -34.32
C GLU A 686 -12.54 4.53 -34.94
N GLU A 687 -12.38 4.36 -36.26
CA GLU A 687 -11.16 4.72 -36.97
C GLU A 687 -10.83 6.22 -36.85
N ALA A 688 -11.85 7.08 -36.98
CA ALA A 688 -11.70 8.52 -36.85
C ALA A 688 -11.31 8.91 -35.41
N ILE A 689 -11.97 8.35 -34.41
CA ILE A 689 -11.69 8.62 -33.00
C ILE A 689 -10.27 8.19 -32.65
N LEU A 690 -9.88 6.96 -32.97
CA LEU A 690 -8.53 6.45 -32.68
C LEU A 690 -7.46 7.26 -33.41
N SER A 691 -7.70 7.64 -34.67
CA SER A 691 -6.79 8.50 -35.41
C SER A 691 -6.63 9.88 -34.77
N GLU A 692 -7.72 10.50 -34.31
CA GLU A 692 -7.67 11.79 -33.60
C GLU A 692 -6.99 11.68 -32.23
N LEU A 693 -7.18 10.58 -31.49
CA LEU A 693 -6.55 10.35 -30.18
C LEU A 693 -5.04 10.10 -30.29
N MET A 694 -4.61 9.43 -31.35
CA MET A 694 -3.19 9.20 -31.63
C MET A 694 -2.54 10.40 -32.35
N ALA A 695 -3.34 11.35 -32.84
CA ALA A 695 -2.83 12.54 -33.52
C ALA A 695 -1.97 13.37 -32.55
N GLY A 696 -0.73 13.66 -32.98
CA GLY A 696 0.22 14.43 -32.18
C GLY A 696 1.03 13.62 -31.17
N GLN A 697 0.85 12.29 -31.06
CA GLN A 697 1.82 11.45 -30.36
C GLN A 697 3.23 11.63 -30.98
N GLY A 698 4.26 11.65 -30.13
CA GLY A 698 5.66 11.93 -30.48
C GLY A 698 6.03 13.42 -30.49
N GLN A 699 5.10 14.32 -30.14
CA GLN A 699 5.35 15.75 -30.03
C GLN A 699 5.31 16.20 -28.58
N SER A 700 6.06 17.24 -28.22
CA SER A 700 5.97 17.83 -26.89
C SER A 700 4.66 18.59 -26.70
N VAL A 701 4.10 18.54 -25.49
CA VAL A 701 2.89 19.29 -25.11
C VAL A 701 3.13 20.12 -23.86
N ASP A 702 2.37 21.21 -23.74
CA ASP A 702 2.40 22.11 -22.59
C ASP A 702 1.10 21.97 -21.78
N LEU A 703 1.24 21.61 -20.52
CA LEU A 703 0.14 21.46 -19.57
C LEU A 703 -0.12 22.74 -18.74
N GLY A 704 0.70 23.78 -18.91
CA GLY A 704 0.60 25.04 -18.17
C GLY A 704 1.09 25.00 -16.71
N GLY A 705 1.64 23.86 -16.27
CA GLY A 705 2.13 23.61 -14.93
C GLY A 705 2.41 22.11 -14.73
N TYR A 706 2.92 21.74 -13.55
CA TYR A 706 3.15 20.35 -13.16
C TYR A 706 2.29 19.96 -11.96
N TYR A 707 2.43 20.66 -10.83
CA TYR A 707 1.63 20.44 -9.62
C TYR A 707 0.29 21.18 -9.68
N HIS A 708 0.22 22.28 -10.43
CA HIS A 708 -0.96 23.09 -10.64
C HIS A 708 -1.05 23.51 -12.11
N GLY A 709 -1.43 22.56 -12.96
CA GLY A 709 -1.58 22.75 -14.41
C GLY A 709 -2.78 23.60 -14.80
N ASP A 710 -2.76 24.11 -16.03
CA ASP A 710 -3.88 24.83 -16.63
C ASP A 710 -4.95 23.82 -17.09
N SER A 711 -6.19 24.01 -16.65
CA SER A 711 -7.28 23.07 -16.91
C SER A 711 -7.64 22.97 -18.40
N ASP A 712 -7.56 24.07 -19.13
CA ASP A 712 -7.93 24.13 -20.55
C ASP A 712 -6.86 23.49 -21.42
N LYS A 713 -5.58 23.76 -21.13
CA LYS A 713 -4.44 23.08 -21.77
C LYS A 713 -4.47 21.58 -21.50
N THR A 714 -4.70 21.19 -20.25
CA THR A 714 -4.79 19.78 -19.87
C THR A 714 -5.95 19.09 -20.60
N ALA A 715 -7.13 19.72 -20.65
CA ALA A 715 -8.27 19.18 -21.39
C ALA A 715 -7.98 19.05 -22.90
N ALA A 716 -7.31 20.03 -23.51
CA ALA A 716 -6.95 19.98 -24.93
C ALA A 716 -6.01 18.81 -25.24
N VAL A 717 -5.04 18.53 -24.37
CA VAL A 717 -4.12 17.38 -24.50
C VAL A 717 -4.82 16.05 -24.23
N MET A 718 -5.68 15.99 -23.22
CA MET A 718 -6.28 14.75 -22.74
C MET A 718 -7.56 14.35 -23.48
N ARG A 719 -8.18 15.28 -24.22
CA ARG A 719 -9.41 15.06 -25.01
C ARG A 719 -9.27 15.58 -26.45
N PRO A 720 -8.25 15.16 -27.22
CA PRO A 720 -7.97 15.74 -28.54
C PRO A 720 -9.00 15.30 -29.61
N SER A 721 -9.76 14.23 -29.39
CA SER A 721 -10.78 13.76 -30.34
C SER A 721 -12.07 14.56 -30.23
N ALA A 722 -12.25 15.49 -31.17
CA ALA A 722 -13.51 16.22 -31.33
C ALA A 722 -14.67 15.27 -31.63
N THR A 723 -14.42 14.18 -32.36
CA THR A 723 -15.43 13.18 -32.69
C THR A 723 -15.94 12.45 -31.45
N LEU A 724 -15.05 12.03 -30.55
CA LEU A 724 -15.41 11.38 -29.30
C LEU A 724 -16.13 12.35 -28.36
N ASN A 725 -15.60 13.57 -28.21
CA ASN A 725 -16.21 14.60 -27.37
C ASN A 725 -17.67 14.88 -27.78
N ALA A 726 -17.95 14.98 -29.09
CA ALA A 726 -19.29 15.23 -29.60
C ALA A 726 -20.29 14.08 -29.36
N ILE A 727 -19.81 12.84 -29.20
CA ILE A 727 -20.67 11.68 -28.86
C ILE A 727 -21.01 11.70 -27.36
N LEU A 728 -20.06 12.08 -26.51
CA LEU A 728 -20.21 12.04 -25.05
C LEU A 728 -21.05 13.20 -24.50
N GLY A 729 -21.15 14.31 -25.23
CA GLY A 729 -21.89 15.51 -24.82
C GLY A 729 -20.96 16.70 -24.68
#